data_AF-A0AAQ2JID2-F1
#
_entry.id   AF-A0AAQ2JID2-F1
#
_cell.length_a   1.000
_cell.length_b   1.000
_cell.length_c   1.000
_cell.angle_alpha   90.00
_cell.angle_beta   90.00
_cell.angle_gamma   90.00
#
_symmetry.space_group_name_H-M   'P 1'
#
loop_
_entity.id
_entity.type
_entity.pdbx_description
1 polymer ?
#
loop_
_entity_poly.entity_id
_entity_poly.type
_entity_poly.pdbx_seq_one_letter_code
_entity_poly.pdbx_strand_id
1 'polypeptide(L)'
;MIRAAFIGINKHLDPLARELSGAVGDASTMCAVLSDSIDRFQPTLITDHDATYARVSAIFDDVLDGASEDDVVILFFAGHGTQDHRLVLTDTRSDDVPGTTIDMTEIAAKFRTSRARAVLLLLDCCFSGGAPARVLDVGYIPRAAGMPLAEVGGQGRILFAACNPNEEALEDPQTRHGLFTKAILDCILESDGPVSVVAMVDRVVQMVRANAARFGYEQTPVMFGHVEGELTLPKGMRGKCYRALYPERGTVTVSGPIGELSAYGIPQNALNAWSDRFPAGLNSLQIATVNSHGVLDGKSLLVVAPTSAGKTFVGEMAALKAIGEGKKAVFLLPYKALVNEKFEDFSALYGDLLNLRIARCSGDWQDQVGDVLRGKYDIAFFTYEKFLALSVSSPHILHQIGLVVIDEGQFITEPGRGMVVELILTNLLSARERGIAPQLVTLSAVIGDTNNFERWLDCELLLTTERPVPLTEGVIDRSGVWKLQRPNGEVEVAQLFARCEIRQRRDKPSSQDVLVPLVRHLAGQGEKVIVFRNARGPSAGCAEYLAAELGLPPAQTIADMLPGMDRSDMSERLRRALNGGVAFHNGDLNREERMIVERGFRDPNGGIQVLVATSTVAAGVNTPASTVIVAETEFRGVEPQPYTVAQYKNMAGRAGRLGYETEGKAIVLADTGMERENLFRRYVQGRPERIQSSFDERSPGTWVVRLLAQVKDIPSNAVVDLVANTYGGFLASLRDPAWRGSMSTRLLNLMTRMQHDGLIDERDGRLRLTPLGRACGESPLSLESSMQAVELLRQLPPDSIGLETVLVLLEALPERDEDYTPQTRRGEPQRQQQVSQRFGQHVARALWHRAESDVKYYGRCKRALIVSDWIEGVTITDIETGYTTNPFSPIRHGDIRGFADGTRFLLDSVLRIAAIVLGRADDPDEVSTLLKRLDLGIPGAAFSLTELPIVLARGEILELWKNGYGSREQVEHATEAELVSLLNARGNMLYAALHEELAITGS
;
A
#
# COMPACT_ATOMS: atom_id res chain seq x y z
N MET A 1 -40.37 9.50 -33.69
CA MET A 1 -40.03 8.64 -32.53
C MET A 1 -38.72 9.14 -31.93
N ILE A 2 -38.39 8.86 -30.67
CA ILE A 2 -37.07 9.26 -30.13
C ILE A 2 -36.12 8.06 -30.20
N ARG A 3 -35.05 8.19 -30.97
CA ARG A 3 -33.96 7.22 -31.05
C ARG A 3 -32.82 7.72 -30.16
N ALA A 4 -32.42 6.93 -29.17
CA ALA A 4 -31.38 7.37 -28.25
C ALA A 4 -30.40 6.26 -27.88
N ALA A 5 -29.12 6.61 -27.77
CA ALA A 5 -28.11 5.74 -27.22
C ALA A 5 -27.15 6.46 -26.26
N PHE A 6 -26.80 5.77 -25.19
CA PHE A 6 -25.90 6.22 -24.13
C PHE A 6 -24.76 5.21 -24.01
N ILE A 7 -23.53 5.68 -24.19
CA ILE A 7 -22.32 4.87 -24.18
C ILE A 7 -21.40 5.39 -23.09
N GLY A 8 -20.99 4.52 -22.17
CA GLY A 8 -20.10 4.87 -21.06
C GLY A 8 -18.99 3.84 -20.89
N ILE A 9 -17.72 4.27 -20.94
CA ILE A 9 -16.58 3.35 -20.95
C ILE A 9 -15.59 3.70 -19.85
N ASN A 10 -15.54 2.87 -18.81
CA ASN A 10 -14.54 2.95 -17.74
C ASN A 10 -13.33 2.06 -18.04
N LYS A 11 -13.59 0.84 -18.53
CA LYS A 11 -12.61 -0.25 -18.66
C LYS A 11 -12.22 -0.51 -20.12
N HIS A 12 -10.93 -0.76 -20.33
CA HIS A 12 -10.33 -0.99 -21.64
C HIS A 12 -9.47 -2.27 -21.64
N LEU A 13 -9.51 -3.03 -22.73
CA LEU A 13 -8.74 -4.27 -22.90
C LEU A 13 -7.24 -4.01 -23.04
N ASP A 14 -6.85 -2.93 -23.70
CA ASP A 14 -5.45 -2.59 -23.92
C ASP A 14 -4.73 -2.32 -22.58
N PRO A 15 -3.59 -2.96 -22.30
CA PRO A 15 -2.87 -2.87 -21.02
C PRO A 15 -2.33 -1.46 -20.69
N LEU A 16 -2.09 -0.63 -21.70
CA LEU A 16 -1.52 0.71 -21.56
C LEU A 16 -2.58 1.81 -21.40
N ALA A 17 -3.82 1.57 -21.85
CA ALA A 17 -4.93 2.50 -21.68
C ALA A 17 -5.25 2.76 -20.20
N ARG A 18 -5.45 4.03 -19.83
CA ARG A 18 -5.91 4.42 -18.49
C ARG A 18 -7.38 4.05 -18.31
N GLU A 19 -7.78 3.75 -17.08
CA GLU A 19 -9.18 3.54 -16.74
C GLU A 19 -9.82 4.77 -16.10
N LEU A 20 -11.09 4.96 -16.45
CA LEU A 20 -11.97 6.00 -15.92
C LEU A 20 -12.83 5.44 -14.79
N SER A 21 -13.44 6.32 -14.01
CA SER A 21 -14.22 5.95 -12.83
C SER A 21 -15.69 6.38 -12.90
N GLY A 22 -16.01 7.34 -13.76
CA GLY A 22 -17.30 8.01 -13.86
C GLY A 22 -18.03 7.81 -15.17
N ALA A 23 -17.37 7.49 -16.28
CA ALA A 23 -18.00 7.40 -17.61
C ALA A 23 -19.20 6.43 -17.70
N VAL A 24 -19.12 5.26 -17.06
CA VAL A 24 -20.28 4.34 -16.95
C VAL A 24 -21.42 4.95 -16.14
N GLY A 25 -21.08 5.63 -15.05
CA GLY A 25 -22.03 6.35 -14.20
C GLY A 25 -22.71 7.50 -14.93
N ASP A 26 -21.95 8.26 -15.72
CA ASP A 26 -22.43 9.34 -16.58
C ASP A 26 -23.48 8.86 -17.57
N ALA A 27 -23.16 7.83 -18.35
CA ALA A 27 -24.08 7.27 -19.34
C ALA A 27 -25.33 6.68 -18.69
N SER A 28 -25.16 5.91 -17.61
CA SER A 28 -26.26 5.28 -16.89
C SER A 28 -27.20 6.32 -16.28
N THR A 29 -26.65 7.37 -15.66
CA THR A 29 -27.44 8.39 -14.97
C THR A 29 -28.15 9.30 -15.95
N MET A 30 -27.49 9.72 -17.04
CA MET A 30 -28.15 10.48 -18.10
C MET A 30 -29.30 9.67 -18.73
N CYS A 31 -29.06 8.40 -19.03
CA CYS A 31 -30.06 7.47 -19.55
C CYS A 31 -31.26 7.34 -18.60
N ALA A 32 -31.00 7.17 -17.29
CA ALA A 32 -32.03 7.02 -16.28
C ALA A 32 -32.86 8.29 -16.08
N VAL A 33 -32.23 9.46 -15.97
CA VAL A 33 -32.94 10.74 -15.83
C VAL A 33 -33.83 10.98 -17.05
N LEU A 34 -33.33 10.78 -18.27
CA LEU A 34 -34.13 11.00 -19.47
C LEU A 34 -35.25 9.95 -19.63
N SER A 35 -35.02 8.69 -19.26
CA SER A 35 -36.05 7.65 -19.23
C SER A 35 -37.16 7.93 -18.24
N ASP A 36 -36.83 8.56 -17.11
CA ASP A 36 -37.83 9.00 -16.15
C ASP A 36 -38.56 10.26 -16.61
N SER A 37 -37.97 11.06 -17.51
CA SER A 37 -38.48 12.38 -17.91
C SER A 37 -39.28 12.39 -19.21
N ILE A 38 -39.13 11.37 -20.05
CA ILE A 38 -39.73 11.27 -21.40
C ILE A 38 -40.67 10.06 -21.44
N ASP A 39 -41.94 10.28 -21.80
CA ASP A 39 -42.89 9.16 -21.94
C ASP A 39 -42.49 8.24 -23.10
N ARG A 40 -42.65 6.93 -22.92
CA ARG A 40 -42.33 5.88 -23.92
C ARG A 40 -40.90 5.93 -24.49
N PHE A 41 -39.94 6.45 -23.73
CA PHE A 41 -38.53 6.48 -24.10
C PHE A 41 -37.87 5.09 -23.91
N GLN A 42 -37.31 4.53 -24.97
CA GLN A 42 -36.59 3.24 -24.95
C GLN A 42 -35.16 3.44 -25.50
N PRO A 43 -34.23 3.91 -24.67
CA PRO A 43 -32.86 4.13 -25.10
C PRO A 43 -32.01 2.85 -25.09
N THR A 44 -30.99 2.82 -25.94
CA THR A 44 -29.93 1.81 -25.88
C THR A 44 -28.83 2.28 -24.91
N LEU A 45 -28.54 1.51 -23.86
CA LEU A 45 -27.41 1.75 -22.96
C LEU A 45 -26.34 0.68 -23.19
N ILE A 46 -25.10 1.11 -23.43
CA ILE A 46 -23.94 0.22 -23.57
C ILE A 46 -22.80 0.69 -22.66
N THR A 47 -22.17 -0.24 -21.95
CA THR A 47 -21.14 0.07 -20.96
C THR A 47 -19.99 -0.94 -20.97
N ASP A 48 -18.77 -0.47 -20.72
CA ASP A 48 -17.55 -1.30 -20.57
C ASP A 48 -17.44 -2.41 -21.64
N HIS A 49 -17.34 -3.68 -21.24
CA HIS A 49 -17.11 -4.84 -22.11
C HIS A 49 -18.05 -4.95 -23.33
N ASP A 50 -19.24 -4.36 -23.28
CA ASP A 50 -20.19 -4.34 -24.39
C ASP A 50 -19.88 -3.24 -25.43
N ALA A 51 -19.14 -2.20 -25.05
CA ALA A 51 -18.84 -1.02 -25.85
C ALA A 51 -17.65 -1.22 -26.81
N THR A 52 -17.74 -2.27 -27.62
CA THR A 52 -16.75 -2.61 -28.67
C THR A 52 -16.90 -1.72 -29.91
N TYR A 53 -15.85 -1.60 -30.70
CA TYR A 53 -15.84 -0.91 -31.99
C TYR A 53 -16.99 -1.34 -32.90
N ALA A 54 -17.16 -2.64 -33.08
CA ALA A 54 -18.22 -3.18 -33.93
C ALA A 54 -19.62 -2.77 -33.44
N ARG A 55 -19.85 -2.85 -32.13
CA ARG A 55 -21.19 -2.63 -31.55
C ARG A 55 -21.54 -1.16 -31.44
N VAL A 56 -20.58 -0.31 -31.06
CA VAL A 56 -20.79 1.15 -31.02
C VAL A 56 -20.99 1.71 -32.43
N SER A 57 -20.20 1.26 -33.41
CA SER A 57 -20.39 1.67 -34.82
C SER A 57 -21.78 1.27 -35.34
N ALA A 58 -22.22 0.04 -35.07
CA ALA A 58 -23.56 -0.42 -35.45
C ALA A 58 -24.69 0.40 -34.79
N ILE A 59 -24.50 0.87 -33.56
CA ILE A 59 -25.45 1.76 -32.87
C ILE A 59 -25.48 3.13 -33.53
N PHE A 60 -24.34 3.70 -33.87
CA PHE A 60 -24.31 4.98 -34.58
C PHE A 60 -24.99 4.88 -35.94
N ASP A 61 -24.79 3.79 -36.67
CA ASP A 61 -25.49 3.52 -37.93
C ASP A 61 -27.01 3.42 -37.73
N ASP A 62 -27.49 2.63 -36.77
CA ASP A 62 -28.94 2.49 -36.52
C ASP A 62 -29.58 3.80 -36.02
N VAL A 63 -28.91 4.53 -35.13
CA VAL A 63 -29.47 5.73 -34.50
C VAL A 63 -29.40 6.95 -35.43
N LEU A 64 -28.31 7.16 -36.18
CA LEU A 64 -28.15 8.32 -37.07
C LEU A 64 -28.65 8.04 -38.49
N ASP A 65 -28.20 6.96 -39.12
CA ASP A 65 -28.49 6.66 -40.54
C ASP A 65 -29.87 5.99 -40.69
N GLY A 66 -30.32 5.24 -39.67
CA GLY A 66 -31.64 4.62 -39.61
C GLY A 66 -32.79 5.57 -39.22
N ALA A 67 -32.51 6.83 -38.88
CA ALA A 67 -33.51 7.80 -38.45
C ALA A 67 -34.37 8.34 -39.62
N SER A 68 -35.66 8.51 -39.38
CA SER A 68 -36.62 9.12 -40.31
C SER A 68 -36.81 10.62 -40.06
N GLU A 69 -37.48 11.33 -40.98
CA GLU A 69 -37.71 12.79 -40.88
C GLU A 69 -38.58 13.22 -39.69
N ASP A 70 -39.29 12.29 -39.05
CA ASP A 70 -40.09 12.53 -37.84
C ASP A 70 -39.36 12.16 -36.55
N ASP A 71 -38.12 11.67 -36.64
CA ASP A 71 -37.37 11.20 -35.47
C ASP A 71 -36.55 12.32 -34.80
N VAL A 72 -36.38 12.18 -33.49
CA VAL A 72 -35.43 12.95 -32.68
C VAL A 72 -34.33 11.99 -32.23
N VAL A 73 -33.08 12.38 -32.44
CA VAL A 73 -31.91 11.58 -32.08
C VAL A 73 -31.21 12.19 -30.86
N ILE A 74 -30.93 11.37 -29.84
CA ILE A 74 -30.11 11.76 -28.68
C ILE A 74 -28.96 10.75 -28.55
N LEU A 75 -27.73 11.22 -28.74
CA LEU A 75 -26.53 10.41 -28.54
C LEU A 75 -25.69 11.00 -27.42
N PHE A 76 -25.29 10.13 -26.50
CA PHE A 76 -24.41 10.48 -25.39
C PHE A 76 -23.23 9.51 -25.38
N PHE A 77 -22.01 10.05 -25.33
CA PHE A 77 -20.79 9.29 -25.15
C PHE A 77 -20.00 9.87 -23.97
N ALA A 78 -19.61 9.01 -23.04
CA ALA A 78 -18.64 9.30 -22.00
C ALA A 78 -17.50 8.27 -22.05
N GLY A 79 -16.26 8.74 -22.06
CA GLY A 79 -15.09 7.87 -22.18
C GLY A 79 -13.80 8.61 -22.51
N HIS A 80 -12.81 7.89 -23.01
CA HIS A 80 -11.56 8.49 -23.48
C HIS A 80 -11.67 9.05 -24.89
N GLY A 81 -10.94 10.14 -25.13
CA GLY A 81 -10.70 10.70 -26.46
C GLY A 81 -9.20 10.84 -26.72
N THR A 82 -8.78 10.66 -27.97
CA THR A 82 -7.37 10.84 -28.38
C THR A 82 -7.10 12.26 -28.85
N GLN A 83 -5.83 12.68 -28.83
CA GLN A 83 -5.40 13.98 -29.36
C GLN A 83 -5.70 14.13 -30.87
N ASP A 84 -5.75 13.02 -31.60
CA ASP A 84 -6.15 12.97 -33.01
C ASP A 84 -7.69 12.98 -33.19
N HIS A 85 -8.44 13.35 -32.14
CA HIS A 85 -9.90 13.50 -32.13
C HIS A 85 -10.66 12.23 -32.47
N ARG A 86 -10.38 11.14 -31.74
CA ARG A 86 -11.04 9.84 -31.90
C ARG A 86 -11.64 9.37 -30.58
N LEU A 87 -12.78 8.69 -30.65
CA LEU A 87 -13.41 8.03 -29.50
C LEU A 87 -12.71 6.70 -29.24
N VAL A 88 -12.22 6.53 -28.01
CA VAL A 88 -11.61 5.28 -27.54
C VAL A 88 -12.71 4.36 -27.03
N LEU A 89 -12.65 3.10 -27.44
CA LEU A 89 -13.63 2.06 -27.15
C LEU A 89 -12.99 0.94 -26.33
N THR A 90 -13.79 0.04 -25.77
CA THR A 90 -13.25 -0.96 -24.83
C THR A 90 -12.24 -1.90 -25.47
N ASP A 91 -12.39 -2.22 -26.75
CA ASP A 91 -11.47 -3.05 -27.55
C ASP A 91 -10.45 -2.24 -28.36
N THR A 92 -10.31 -0.94 -28.09
CA THR A 92 -9.23 -0.14 -28.68
C THR A 92 -7.87 -0.69 -28.28
N ARG A 93 -6.97 -0.82 -29.27
CA ARG A 93 -5.58 -1.21 -29.07
C ARG A 93 -4.64 -0.06 -29.39
N SER A 94 -3.66 0.16 -28.53
CA SER A 94 -2.65 1.21 -28.69
C SER A 94 -1.73 1.00 -29.89
N ASP A 95 -1.58 -0.26 -30.35
CA ASP A 95 -0.83 -0.62 -31.55
C ASP A 95 -1.62 -0.46 -32.86
N ASP A 96 -2.95 -0.27 -32.79
CA ASP A 96 -3.82 0.01 -33.94
C ASP A 96 -4.94 1.00 -33.55
N VAL A 97 -4.54 2.21 -33.17
CA VAL A 97 -5.50 3.27 -32.82
C VAL A 97 -6.45 3.57 -34.00
N PRO A 98 -6.00 3.73 -35.26
CA PRO A 98 -6.90 4.09 -36.36
C PRO A 98 -7.96 3.03 -36.67
N GLY A 99 -7.63 1.73 -36.56
CA GLY A 99 -8.54 0.62 -36.86
C GLY A 99 -9.47 0.24 -35.72
N THR A 100 -9.19 0.67 -34.49
CA THR A 100 -9.93 0.26 -33.29
C THR A 100 -10.56 1.42 -32.51
N THR A 101 -10.61 2.61 -33.11
CA THR A 101 -11.29 3.82 -32.58
C THR A 101 -12.23 4.42 -33.62
N ILE A 102 -13.21 5.21 -33.18
CA ILE A 102 -14.12 5.93 -34.09
C ILE A 102 -13.62 7.36 -34.28
N ASP A 103 -13.42 7.75 -35.54
CA ASP A 103 -13.00 9.11 -35.88
C ASP A 103 -14.15 10.12 -35.68
N MET A 104 -13.92 11.19 -34.92
CA MET A 104 -14.96 12.20 -34.70
C MET A 104 -15.40 12.90 -36.00
N THR A 105 -14.57 12.89 -37.05
CA THR A 105 -14.96 13.39 -38.37
C THR A 105 -16.02 12.52 -39.05
N GLU A 106 -15.96 11.20 -38.83
CA GLU A 106 -16.97 10.25 -39.32
C GLU A 106 -18.31 10.47 -38.62
N ILE A 107 -18.27 10.63 -37.29
CA ILE A 107 -19.45 10.93 -36.49
C ILE A 107 -20.08 12.26 -36.94
N ALA A 108 -19.26 13.29 -37.16
CA ALA A 108 -19.73 14.59 -37.63
C ALA A 108 -20.36 14.51 -39.04
N ALA A 109 -19.88 13.62 -39.91
CA ALA A 109 -20.46 13.39 -41.23
C ALA A 109 -21.82 12.69 -41.15
N LYS A 110 -21.96 11.66 -40.31
CA LYS A 110 -23.24 10.98 -40.03
C LYS A 110 -24.25 11.91 -39.37
N PHE A 111 -23.80 12.70 -38.39
CA PHE A 111 -24.58 13.75 -37.76
C PHE A 111 -25.16 14.75 -38.78
N ARG A 112 -24.37 15.15 -39.79
CA ARG A 112 -24.82 16.06 -40.85
C ARG A 112 -25.84 15.42 -41.79
N THR A 113 -25.63 14.16 -42.15
CA THR A 113 -26.41 13.46 -43.18
C THR A 113 -27.66 12.76 -42.65
N SER A 114 -27.79 12.63 -41.33
CA SER A 114 -28.99 12.07 -40.69
C SER A 114 -30.26 12.81 -41.13
N ARG A 115 -31.31 12.05 -41.43
CA ARG A 115 -32.62 12.57 -41.85
C ARG A 115 -33.49 13.00 -40.67
N ALA A 116 -33.06 12.77 -39.43
CA ALA A 116 -33.80 13.13 -38.23
C ALA A 116 -34.20 14.61 -38.20
N ARG A 117 -35.38 14.89 -37.65
CA ARG A 117 -35.89 16.26 -37.42
C ARG A 117 -34.96 17.06 -36.51
N ALA A 118 -34.43 16.41 -35.48
CA ALA A 118 -33.49 16.99 -34.55
C ALA A 118 -32.44 15.95 -34.10
N VAL A 119 -31.20 16.40 -33.91
CA VAL A 119 -30.08 15.56 -33.44
C VAL A 119 -29.35 16.29 -32.33
N LEU A 120 -29.26 15.67 -31.15
CA LEU A 120 -28.46 16.14 -30.02
C LEU A 120 -27.34 15.12 -29.75
N LEU A 121 -26.10 15.54 -29.93
CA LEU A 121 -24.90 14.75 -29.63
C LEU A 121 -24.16 15.38 -28.45
N LEU A 122 -23.98 14.62 -27.37
CA LEU A 122 -23.26 15.01 -26.17
C LEU A 122 -21.98 14.16 -26.06
N LEU A 123 -20.81 14.81 -26.03
CA LEU A 123 -19.51 14.15 -25.95
C LEU A 123 -18.77 14.55 -24.67
N ASP A 124 -18.72 13.64 -23.70
CA ASP A 124 -17.93 13.76 -22.48
C ASP A 124 -16.63 12.95 -22.58
N CYS A 125 -15.67 13.47 -23.35
CA CYS A 125 -14.35 12.89 -23.49
C CYS A 125 -13.30 13.96 -23.79
N CYS A 126 -12.02 13.64 -23.53
CA CYS A 126 -10.90 14.54 -23.83
C CYS A 126 -10.85 14.91 -25.32
N PHE A 127 -10.37 16.11 -25.62
CA PHE A 127 -10.19 16.62 -26.99
C PHE A 127 -11.47 16.62 -27.86
N SER A 128 -12.65 16.53 -27.24
CA SER A 128 -13.96 16.41 -27.91
C SER A 128 -14.33 17.65 -28.74
N GLY A 129 -13.77 18.81 -28.42
CA GLY A 129 -13.95 20.04 -29.20
C GLY A 129 -13.28 20.02 -30.57
N GLY A 130 -12.41 19.04 -30.86
CA GLY A 130 -11.73 18.90 -32.15
C GLY A 130 -12.57 18.28 -33.26
N ALA A 131 -13.83 17.94 -32.99
CA ALA A 131 -14.80 17.65 -34.03
C ALA A 131 -14.81 18.79 -35.08
N PRO A 132 -14.83 18.50 -36.38
CA PRO A 132 -14.40 19.44 -37.41
C PRO A 132 -15.14 20.79 -37.36
N ALA A 133 -14.38 21.89 -37.39
CA ALA A 133 -14.86 23.27 -37.48
C ALA A 133 -15.83 23.56 -38.67
N ARG A 134 -16.02 22.59 -39.58
CA ARG A 134 -16.96 22.60 -40.71
C ARG A 134 -18.36 22.05 -40.37
N VAL A 135 -18.70 21.83 -39.09
CA VAL A 135 -20.11 21.60 -38.67
C VAL A 135 -20.99 22.85 -38.89
N LEU A 136 -20.40 24.00 -39.22
CA LEU A 136 -21.07 25.30 -39.39
C LEU A 136 -21.77 25.53 -40.76
N ASP A 137 -21.51 24.73 -41.79
CA ASP A 137 -22.14 24.89 -43.13
C ASP A 137 -23.17 23.79 -43.40
N VAL A 138 -24.44 23.99 -43.01
CA VAL A 138 -25.56 23.18 -43.50
C VAL A 138 -26.60 24.08 -44.14
N GLY A 139 -26.76 23.93 -45.45
CA GLY A 139 -27.81 24.56 -46.24
C GLY A 139 -29.18 23.92 -45.99
N TYR A 140 -30.18 24.79 -46.08
CA TYR A 140 -31.63 24.66 -45.90
C TYR A 140 -32.31 23.43 -46.54
N ILE A 141 -33.23 22.77 -45.80
CA ILE A 141 -34.25 21.85 -46.34
C ILE A 141 -35.64 22.25 -45.78
N PRO A 142 -36.65 22.60 -46.63
CA PRO A 142 -37.91 23.17 -46.17
C PRO A 142 -39.02 22.17 -45.75
N ARG A 143 -39.65 22.50 -44.60
CA ARG A 143 -41.02 22.29 -44.05
C ARG A 143 -41.96 21.18 -44.56
N ALA A 144 -42.61 20.52 -43.59
CA ALA A 144 -44.05 20.29 -43.53
C ALA A 144 -44.62 20.71 -42.15
N ALA A 145 -45.81 21.31 -42.12
CA ALA A 145 -46.42 21.92 -40.93
C ALA A 145 -47.53 21.06 -40.32
N GLY A 146 -47.48 20.90 -38.98
CA GLY A 146 -48.66 20.66 -38.12
C GLY A 146 -48.63 19.38 -37.29
N MET A 147 -48.45 19.49 -35.96
CA MET A 147 -49.13 18.75 -34.86
C MET A 147 -48.43 18.98 -33.48
N PRO A 148 -49.09 18.72 -32.32
CA PRO A 148 -48.81 19.39 -31.05
C PRO A 148 -47.63 18.83 -30.23
N LEU A 149 -47.01 19.74 -29.45
CA LEU A 149 -45.94 19.52 -28.48
C LEU A 149 -46.40 18.72 -27.25
N ALA A 150 -45.81 17.55 -27.03
CA ALA A 150 -45.68 16.95 -25.70
C ALA A 150 -44.30 16.33 -25.43
N GLU A 151 -43.40 16.29 -26.42
CA GLU A 151 -42.09 15.63 -26.38
C GLU A 151 -41.09 16.48 -27.19
N VAL A 152 -39.90 16.75 -26.64
CA VAL A 152 -38.75 17.51 -27.22
C VAL A 152 -39.11 18.43 -28.41
N GLY A 153 -39.43 19.70 -28.12
CA GLY A 153 -39.75 20.70 -29.15
C GLY A 153 -38.48 21.26 -29.81
N GLY A 154 -38.51 21.51 -31.13
CA GLY A 154 -37.45 22.14 -31.94
C GLY A 154 -37.06 21.36 -33.21
N GLN A 155 -36.47 22.05 -34.22
CA GLN A 155 -35.77 21.44 -35.35
C GLN A 155 -34.31 21.91 -35.33
N GLY A 156 -33.34 21.01 -35.47
CA GLY A 156 -31.93 21.43 -35.38
C GLY A 156 -30.95 20.32 -35.03
N ARG A 157 -29.67 20.59 -35.29
CA ARG A 157 -28.57 19.68 -35.02
C ARG A 157 -27.60 20.37 -34.05
N ILE A 158 -27.42 19.81 -32.86
CA ILE A 158 -26.50 20.32 -31.83
C ILE A 158 -25.47 19.25 -31.45
N LEU A 159 -24.19 19.61 -31.48
CA LEU A 159 -23.10 18.86 -30.84
C LEU A 159 -22.61 19.68 -29.65
N PHE A 160 -22.68 19.12 -28.44
CA PHE A 160 -22.16 19.74 -27.23
C PHE A 160 -21.02 18.87 -26.66
N ALA A 161 -19.80 19.39 -26.73
CA ALA A 161 -18.59 18.72 -26.29
C ALA A 161 -18.10 19.26 -24.94
N ALA A 162 -17.49 18.39 -24.15
CA ALA A 162 -17.06 18.68 -22.78
C ALA A 162 -15.87 19.64 -22.66
N CYS A 163 -15.05 19.77 -23.70
CA CYS A 163 -13.83 20.58 -23.68
C CYS A 163 -13.43 21.08 -25.08
N ASN A 164 -12.51 22.04 -25.16
CA ASN A 164 -11.91 22.48 -26.42
C ASN A 164 -11.05 21.37 -27.08
N PRO A 165 -10.66 21.52 -28.37
CA PRO A 165 -9.80 20.56 -29.07
C PRO A 165 -8.49 20.20 -28.37
N ASN A 166 -7.92 21.11 -27.58
CA ASN A 166 -6.61 20.95 -26.94
C ASN A 166 -6.71 20.79 -25.40
N GLU A 167 -7.91 20.55 -24.89
CA GLU A 167 -8.18 20.42 -23.46
C GLU A 167 -8.61 18.99 -23.10
N GLU A 168 -8.33 18.57 -21.87
CA GLU A 168 -8.79 17.30 -21.33
C GLU A 168 -10.14 17.47 -20.62
N ALA A 169 -10.96 16.40 -20.62
CA ALA A 169 -12.18 16.33 -19.83
C ALA A 169 -11.89 15.64 -18.49
N LEU A 170 -12.34 16.23 -17.39
CA LEU A 170 -12.07 15.76 -16.03
C LEU A 170 -13.27 15.07 -15.39
N GLU A 171 -13.00 14.10 -14.52
CA GLU A 171 -13.98 13.49 -13.63
C GLU A 171 -13.91 14.15 -12.24
N ASP A 172 -15.07 14.46 -11.66
CA ASP A 172 -15.16 14.87 -10.26
C ASP A 172 -15.00 13.64 -9.34
N PRO A 173 -13.98 13.57 -8.47
CA PRO A 173 -13.77 12.44 -7.58
C PRO A 173 -14.92 12.21 -6.58
N GLN A 174 -15.67 13.27 -6.22
CA GLN A 174 -16.76 13.17 -5.24
C GLN A 174 -18.01 12.56 -5.87
N THR A 175 -18.44 13.16 -6.98
CA THR A 175 -19.69 12.77 -7.64
C THR A 175 -19.48 11.63 -8.62
N ARG A 176 -18.22 11.37 -9.03
CA ARG A 176 -17.81 10.43 -10.08
C ARG A 176 -18.61 10.58 -11.36
N HIS A 177 -18.83 11.84 -11.71
CA HIS A 177 -19.34 12.26 -12.99
C HIS A 177 -18.26 13.08 -13.68
N GLY A 178 -18.19 13.01 -15.01
CA GLY A 178 -17.49 14.01 -15.80
C GLY A 178 -18.02 15.40 -15.43
N LEU A 179 -17.13 16.40 -15.32
CA LEU A 179 -17.54 17.76 -14.94
C LEU A 179 -18.64 18.30 -15.86
N PHE A 180 -18.56 17.94 -17.14
CA PHE A 180 -19.53 18.28 -18.16
C PHE A 180 -20.87 17.57 -17.94
N THR A 181 -20.87 16.24 -17.83
CA THR A 181 -22.10 15.48 -17.57
C THR A 181 -22.79 15.93 -16.28
N LYS A 182 -22.03 16.15 -15.21
CA LYS A 182 -22.56 16.66 -13.94
C LYS A 182 -23.26 18.00 -14.11
N ALA A 183 -22.62 18.95 -14.81
CA ALA A 183 -23.19 20.27 -15.05
C ALA A 183 -24.49 20.21 -15.88
N ILE A 184 -24.57 19.31 -16.87
CA ILE A 184 -25.80 19.08 -17.63
C ILE A 184 -26.89 18.51 -16.73
N LEU A 185 -26.58 17.46 -15.96
CA LEU A 185 -27.51 16.82 -15.04
C LEU A 185 -28.08 17.82 -14.03
N ASP A 186 -27.24 18.69 -13.47
CA ASP A 186 -27.68 19.73 -12.53
C ASP A 186 -28.59 20.74 -13.21
N CYS A 187 -28.27 21.18 -14.43
CA CYS A 187 -29.12 22.10 -15.18
C CYS A 187 -30.52 21.51 -15.47
N ILE A 188 -30.61 20.24 -15.85
CA ILE A 188 -31.91 19.62 -16.18
C ILE A 188 -32.70 19.21 -14.93
N LEU A 189 -32.04 18.73 -13.87
CA LEU A 189 -32.69 18.29 -12.63
C LEU A 189 -33.17 19.44 -11.76
N GLU A 190 -32.44 20.56 -11.73
CA GLU A 190 -32.79 21.74 -10.92
C GLU A 190 -33.72 22.71 -11.66
N SER A 191 -34.09 22.42 -12.90
CA SER A 191 -34.98 23.27 -13.68
C SER A 191 -36.42 23.28 -13.15
N ASP A 192 -37.10 24.42 -13.26
CA ASP A 192 -38.52 24.54 -12.92
C ASP A 192 -39.45 24.02 -14.05
N GLY A 193 -38.91 23.81 -15.25
CA GLY A 193 -39.63 23.34 -16.44
C GLY A 193 -38.68 22.89 -17.56
N PRO A 194 -39.16 22.68 -18.79
CA PRO A 194 -38.30 22.30 -19.92
C PRO A 194 -37.13 23.27 -20.13
N VAL A 195 -35.94 22.74 -20.42
CA VAL A 195 -34.68 23.49 -20.53
C VAL A 195 -34.29 23.63 -21.99
N SER A 196 -34.12 24.87 -22.46
CA SER A 196 -33.52 25.15 -23.77
C SER A 196 -32.05 24.75 -23.76
N VAL A 197 -31.65 23.86 -24.69
CA VAL A 197 -30.26 23.36 -24.78
C VAL A 197 -29.30 24.52 -25.01
N VAL A 198 -29.68 25.50 -25.84
CA VAL A 198 -28.86 26.69 -26.13
C VAL A 198 -28.70 27.56 -24.89
N ALA A 199 -29.79 27.80 -24.14
CA ALA A 199 -29.74 28.59 -22.90
C ALA A 199 -28.94 27.90 -21.78
N MET A 200 -28.87 26.56 -21.79
CA MET A 200 -28.10 25.78 -20.83
C MET A 200 -26.58 25.90 -21.04
N VAL A 201 -26.11 26.18 -22.26
CA VAL A 201 -24.67 26.19 -22.61
C VAL A 201 -23.88 27.11 -21.69
N ASP A 202 -24.31 28.36 -21.52
CA ASP A 202 -23.58 29.35 -20.71
C ASP A 202 -23.45 28.91 -19.25
N ARG A 203 -24.52 28.32 -18.69
CA ARG A 203 -24.53 27.80 -17.31
C ARG A 203 -23.58 26.61 -17.16
N VAL A 204 -23.62 25.67 -18.10
CA VAL A 204 -22.71 24.51 -18.13
C VAL A 204 -21.26 24.96 -18.26
N VAL A 205 -20.95 25.90 -19.16
CA VAL A 205 -19.59 26.44 -19.33
C VAL A 205 -19.08 27.09 -18.04
N GLN A 206 -19.91 27.88 -17.36
CA GLN A 206 -19.54 28.49 -16.08
C GLN A 206 -19.26 27.44 -14.99
N MET A 207 -20.14 26.43 -14.85
CA MET A 207 -19.99 25.38 -13.84
C MET A 207 -18.75 24.52 -14.09
N VAL A 208 -18.51 24.11 -15.34
CA VAL A 208 -17.34 23.29 -15.70
C VAL A 208 -16.05 24.05 -15.46
N ARG A 209 -15.94 25.31 -15.90
CA ARG A 209 -14.74 26.13 -15.66
C ARG A 209 -14.46 26.35 -14.18
N ALA A 210 -15.49 26.65 -13.40
CA ALA A 210 -15.35 26.84 -11.96
C ALA A 210 -14.87 25.57 -11.26
N ASN A 211 -15.40 24.40 -11.63
CA ASN A 211 -15.00 23.13 -11.04
C ASN A 211 -13.60 22.68 -11.51
N ALA A 212 -13.27 22.82 -12.79
CA ALA A 212 -11.95 22.49 -13.32
C ALA A 212 -10.84 23.32 -12.65
N ALA A 213 -11.09 24.61 -12.43
CA ALA A 213 -10.16 25.49 -11.74
C ALA A 213 -9.84 25.04 -10.30
N ARG A 214 -10.79 24.41 -9.59
CA ARG A 214 -10.56 23.85 -8.23
C ARG A 214 -9.54 22.71 -8.23
N PHE A 215 -9.42 22.00 -9.35
CA PHE A 215 -8.42 20.96 -9.55
C PHE A 215 -7.11 21.48 -10.16
N GLY A 216 -7.03 22.78 -10.49
CA GLY A 216 -5.88 23.39 -11.14
C GLY A 216 -5.77 23.12 -12.65
N TYR A 217 -6.90 22.81 -13.29
CA TYR A 217 -7.00 22.53 -14.73
C TYR A 217 -7.89 23.54 -15.45
N GLU A 218 -7.74 23.64 -16.77
CA GLU A 218 -8.65 24.37 -17.65
C GLU A 218 -9.51 23.37 -18.43
N GLN A 219 -10.82 23.59 -18.41
CA GLN A 219 -11.80 22.83 -19.22
C GLN A 219 -12.92 23.78 -19.63
N THR A 220 -13.14 23.92 -20.93
CA THR A 220 -14.15 24.80 -21.53
C THR A 220 -15.03 23.99 -22.48
N PRO A 221 -16.28 23.69 -22.09
CA PRO A 221 -17.24 23.07 -22.99
C PRO A 221 -17.52 23.93 -24.23
N VAL A 222 -17.75 23.29 -25.37
CA VAL A 222 -18.04 23.97 -26.65
C VAL A 222 -19.25 23.36 -27.34
N MET A 223 -20.06 24.23 -27.96
CA MET A 223 -21.26 23.82 -28.70
C MET A 223 -21.13 24.19 -30.18
N PHE A 224 -21.51 23.27 -31.06
CA PHE A 224 -21.55 23.45 -32.51
C PHE A 224 -22.93 23.08 -33.06
N GLY A 225 -23.31 23.70 -34.18
CA GLY A 225 -24.53 23.36 -34.93
C GLY A 225 -25.52 24.52 -35.05
N HIS A 226 -26.73 24.22 -35.54
CA HIS A 226 -27.79 25.21 -35.79
C HIS A 226 -29.16 24.66 -35.40
N VAL A 227 -30.04 25.55 -34.95
CA VAL A 227 -31.40 25.23 -34.49
C VAL A 227 -32.38 26.25 -35.09
N GLU A 228 -33.46 25.77 -35.70
CA GLU A 228 -34.63 26.58 -36.03
C GLU A 228 -35.65 26.47 -34.90
N GLY A 229 -35.84 27.57 -34.16
CA GLY A 229 -36.66 27.62 -32.93
C GLY A 229 -35.84 27.30 -31.67
N GLU A 230 -36.48 26.73 -30.65
CA GLU A 230 -35.80 26.25 -29.44
C GLU A 230 -35.79 24.73 -29.40
N LEU A 231 -34.62 24.10 -29.28
CA LEU A 231 -34.47 22.68 -28.92
C LEU A 231 -34.52 22.56 -27.39
N THR A 232 -35.53 21.90 -26.87
CA THR A 232 -35.79 21.82 -25.42
C THR A 232 -35.71 20.39 -24.90
N LEU A 233 -34.97 20.19 -23.82
CA LEU A 233 -35.01 18.97 -23.02
C LEU A 233 -36.12 19.08 -21.97
N PRO A 234 -36.83 17.99 -21.64
CA PRO A 234 -37.79 18.02 -20.53
C PRO A 234 -37.06 18.28 -19.21
N LYS A 235 -37.82 18.74 -18.22
CA LYS A 235 -37.34 18.80 -16.83
C LYS A 235 -36.90 17.40 -16.39
N GLY A 236 -35.69 17.30 -15.87
CA GLY A 236 -35.15 16.05 -15.35
C GLY A 236 -35.94 15.56 -14.15
N MET A 237 -36.42 14.31 -14.19
CA MET A 237 -37.13 13.66 -13.10
C MET A 237 -36.27 12.56 -12.47
N ARG A 238 -36.27 12.50 -11.13
CA ARG A 238 -35.69 11.39 -10.36
C ARG A 238 -36.76 10.33 -10.11
N GLY A 239 -37.10 9.58 -11.16
CA GLY A 239 -38.16 8.59 -11.18
C GLY A 239 -37.69 7.18 -10.80
N LYS A 240 -38.24 6.17 -11.47
CA LYS A 240 -38.00 4.75 -11.16
C LYS A 240 -36.60 4.33 -11.62
N CYS A 241 -36.18 4.75 -12.81
CA CYS A 241 -34.88 4.39 -13.39
C CYS A 241 -33.74 5.03 -12.57
N TYR A 242 -33.87 6.31 -12.22
CA TYR A 242 -32.88 7.01 -11.40
C TYR A 242 -32.74 6.39 -10.01
N ARG A 243 -33.86 6.08 -9.34
CA ARG A 243 -33.84 5.44 -8.02
C ARG A 243 -33.33 4.00 -8.06
N ALA A 244 -33.36 3.31 -9.20
CA ALA A 244 -32.74 1.99 -9.33
C ALA A 244 -31.20 2.08 -9.33
N LEU A 245 -30.64 3.16 -9.91
CA LEU A 245 -29.20 3.45 -9.86
C LEU A 245 -28.76 4.03 -8.51
N TYR A 246 -29.61 4.88 -7.91
CA TYR A 246 -29.37 5.55 -6.64
C TYR A 246 -30.49 5.25 -5.64
N PRO A 247 -30.59 4.00 -5.14
CA PRO A 247 -31.62 3.67 -4.16
C PRO A 247 -31.41 4.49 -2.89
N GLU A 248 -32.47 5.17 -2.42
CA GLU A 248 -32.50 5.78 -1.09
C GLU A 248 -32.41 4.65 -0.06
N ARG A 249 -31.18 4.36 0.39
CA ARG A 249 -30.94 3.36 1.42
C ARG A 249 -31.12 4.02 2.77
N GLY A 250 -32.22 3.69 3.44
CA GLY A 250 -32.31 3.91 4.89
C GLY A 250 -31.19 3.15 5.59
N THR A 251 -30.84 3.59 6.80
CA THR A 251 -29.86 2.91 7.64
C THR A 251 -30.34 1.48 7.92
N VAL A 252 -29.75 0.50 7.24
CA VAL A 252 -30.09 -0.91 7.44
C VAL A 252 -29.43 -1.35 8.73
N THR A 253 -30.21 -1.87 9.67
CA THR A 253 -29.64 -2.45 10.89
C THR A 253 -29.33 -3.91 10.64
N VAL A 254 -28.09 -4.33 10.86
CA VAL A 254 -27.68 -5.73 10.78
C VAL A 254 -27.76 -6.40 12.16
N SER A 255 -28.19 -7.65 12.20
CA SER A 255 -28.37 -8.47 13.40
C SER A 255 -27.24 -9.46 13.65
N GLY A 256 -26.39 -9.72 12.63
CA GLY A 256 -25.24 -10.62 12.73
C GLY A 256 -25.01 -11.51 11.50
N PRO A 257 -26.03 -12.10 10.86
CA PRO A 257 -25.84 -12.90 9.65
C PRO A 257 -25.22 -12.10 8.50
N ILE A 258 -24.17 -12.65 7.89
CA ILE A 258 -23.41 -11.97 6.82
C ILE A 258 -24.27 -11.66 5.58
N GLY A 259 -25.27 -12.49 5.27
CA GLY A 259 -26.17 -12.27 4.15
C GLY A 259 -26.94 -10.95 4.20
N GLU A 260 -27.16 -10.38 5.40
CA GLU A 260 -27.82 -9.07 5.56
C GLU A 260 -27.01 -7.92 4.94
N LEU A 261 -25.68 -8.10 4.79
CA LEU A 261 -24.80 -7.12 4.15
C LEU A 261 -25.08 -6.93 2.65
N SER A 262 -25.86 -7.82 2.02
CA SER A 262 -26.39 -7.63 0.66
C SER A 262 -27.13 -6.30 0.49
N ALA A 263 -27.77 -5.79 1.54
CA ALA A 263 -28.47 -4.52 1.53
C ALA A 263 -27.53 -3.31 1.28
N TYR A 264 -26.23 -3.49 1.54
CA TYR A 264 -25.19 -2.50 1.25
C TYR A 264 -24.60 -2.62 -0.16
N GLY A 265 -25.09 -3.54 -1.00
CA GLY A 265 -24.64 -3.72 -2.38
C GLY A 265 -23.34 -4.50 -2.49
N ILE A 266 -23.02 -5.32 -1.49
CA ILE A 266 -21.89 -6.23 -1.53
C ILE A 266 -22.23 -7.43 -2.43
N PRO A 267 -21.34 -7.87 -3.34
CA PRO A 267 -21.62 -8.98 -4.26
C PRO A 267 -21.96 -10.29 -3.55
N GLN A 268 -22.96 -11.03 -4.05
CA GLN A 268 -23.43 -12.27 -3.41
C GLN A 268 -22.33 -13.33 -3.28
N ASN A 269 -21.45 -13.46 -4.26
CA ASN A 269 -20.32 -14.39 -4.20
C ASN A 269 -19.37 -14.06 -3.04
N ALA A 270 -19.18 -12.78 -2.73
CA ALA A 270 -18.36 -12.36 -1.60
C ALA A 270 -19.04 -12.70 -0.26
N LEU A 271 -20.35 -12.49 -0.17
CA LEU A 271 -21.14 -12.85 1.02
C LEU A 271 -21.07 -14.36 1.29
N ASN A 272 -21.16 -15.19 0.25
CA ASN A 272 -21.04 -16.65 0.37
C ASN A 272 -19.65 -17.04 0.90
N ALA A 273 -18.58 -16.51 0.28
CA ALA A 273 -17.22 -16.79 0.71
C ALA A 273 -16.95 -16.33 2.17
N TRP A 274 -17.55 -15.22 2.59
CA TRP A 274 -17.49 -14.76 3.98
C TRP A 274 -18.31 -15.61 4.94
N SER A 275 -19.48 -16.10 4.54
CA SER A 275 -20.26 -17.05 5.34
C SER A 275 -19.51 -18.35 5.59
N ASP A 276 -18.75 -18.83 4.60
CA ASP A 276 -17.89 -20.01 4.76
C ASP A 276 -16.71 -19.74 5.71
N ARG A 277 -16.08 -18.57 5.58
CA ARG A 277 -14.95 -18.14 6.44
C ARG A 277 -15.37 -17.82 7.88
N PHE A 278 -16.59 -17.31 8.07
CA PHE A 278 -17.14 -16.87 9.34
C PHE A 278 -18.54 -17.46 9.57
N PRO A 279 -18.65 -18.77 9.86
CA PRO A 279 -19.94 -19.46 9.99
C PRO A 279 -20.80 -18.95 11.15
N ALA A 280 -20.17 -18.31 12.15
CA ALA A 280 -20.87 -17.67 13.27
C ALA A 280 -21.44 -16.28 12.94
N GLY A 281 -21.19 -15.75 11.75
CA GLY A 281 -21.58 -14.40 11.35
C GLY A 281 -20.69 -13.29 11.91
N LEU A 282 -21.20 -12.06 11.90
CA LEU A 282 -20.54 -10.87 12.41
C LEU A 282 -20.48 -10.87 13.93
N ASN A 283 -19.34 -10.46 14.48
CA ASN A 283 -19.19 -10.27 15.93
C ASN A 283 -19.72 -8.89 16.39
N SER A 284 -19.79 -8.67 17.70
CA SER A 284 -20.32 -7.43 18.28
C SER A 284 -19.59 -6.17 17.82
N LEU A 285 -18.25 -6.24 17.65
CA LEU A 285 -17.45 -5.13 17.12
C LEU A 285 -17.91 -4.79 15.69
N GLN A 286 -17.98 -5.79 14.82
CA GLN A 286 -18.37 -5.64 13.42
C GLN A 286 -19.82 -5.12 13.29
N ILE A 287 -20.74 -5.63 14.10
CA ILE A 287 -22.13 -5.14 14.15
C ILE A 287 -22.15 -3.66 14.55
N ALA A 288 -21.40 -3.26 15.58
CA ALA A 288 -21.32 -1.86 16.02
C ALA A 288 -20.72 -0.95 14.94
N THR A 289 -19.71 -1.41 14.20
CA THR A 289 -19.12 -0.62 13.09
C THR A 289 -20.15 -0.27 12.02
N VAL A 290 -21.06 -1.20 11.72
CA VAL A 290 -22.12 -1.00 10.73
C VAL A 290 -23.24 -0.16 11.31
N ASN A 291 -23.86 -0.60 12.40
CA ASN A 291 -25.10 -0.02 12.90
C ASN A 291 -24.92 1.32 13.62
N SER A 292 -23.89 1.43 14.46
CA SER A 292 -23.70 2.59 15.35
C SER A 292 -22.79 3.65 14.72
N HIS A 293 -21.82 3.21 13.93
CA HIS A 293 -20.81 4.10 13.34
C HIS A 293 -20.95 4.32 11.83
N GLY A 294 -21.85 3.60 11.16
CA GLY A 294 -22.20 3.84 9.75
C GLY A 294 -21.03 3.66 8.78
N VAL A 295 -20.12 2.70 9.05
CA VAL A 295 -18.96 2.48 8.17
C VAL A 295 -19.39 2.09 6.75
N LEU A 296 -20.50 1.36 6.59
CA LEU A 296 -21.05 0.99 5.29
C LEU A 296 -21.95 2.07 4.67
N ASP A 297 -22.22 3.14 5.41
CA ASP A 297 -22.85 4.38 4.92
C ASP A 297 -21.80 5.40 4.43
N GLY A 298 -20.52 5.01 4.38
CA GLY A 298 -19.41 5.85 3.91
C GLY A 298 -18.79 6.76 4.97
N LYS A 299 -19.18 6.63 6.26
CA LYS A 299 -18.57 7.42 7.35
C LYS A 299 -17.13 6.98 7.62
N SER A 300 -16.24 7.95 7.82
CA SER A 300 -14.87 7.65 8.26
C SER A 300 -14.85 7.23 9.73
N LEU A 301 -14.03 6.25 10.07
CA LEU A 301 -14.05 5.58 11.38
C LEU A 301 -12.64 5.20 11.86
N LEU A 302 -12.32 5.57 13.10
CA LEU A 302 -11.19 5.04 13.86
C LEU A 302 -11.66 3.89 14.76
N VAL A 303 -11.18 2.68 14.49
CA VAL A 303 -11.46 1.47 15.28
C VAL A 303 -10.26 1.14 16.16
N VAL A 304 -10.43 1.23 17.47
CA VAL A 304 -9.44 0.84 18.48
C VAL A 304 -9.93 -0.44 19.16
N ALA A 305 -9.28 -1.57 18.89
CA ALA A 305 -9.69 -2.86 19.47
C ALA A 305 -8.50 -3.83 19.64
N PRO A 306 -8.59 -4.84 20.53
CA PRO A 306 -7.52 -5.83 20.71
C PRO A 306 -7.13 -6.58 19.43
N THR A 307 -5.88 -7.03 19.38
CA THR A 307 -5.42 -8.01 18.39
C THR A 307 -6.27 -9.26 18.55
N SER A 308 -6.81 -9.80 17.45
CA SER A 308 -7.86 -10.85 17.35
C SER A 308 -9.34 -10.42 17.34
N ALA A 309 -9.68 -9.16 17.62
CA ALA A 309 -11.09 -8.71 17.65
C ALA A 309 -11.80 -8.68 16.26
N GLY A 310 -11.09 -9.00 15.17
CA GLY A 310 -11.65 -9.00 13.82
C GLY A 310 -11.61 -7.64 13.11
N LYS A 311 -10.69 -6.74 13.50
CA LYS A 311 -10.52 -5.39 12.91
C LYS A 311 -10.33 -5.43 11.39
N THR A 312 -9.50 -6.33 10.89
CA THR A 312 -9.20 -6.46 9.44
C THR A 312 -10.48 -6.64 8.61
N PHE A 313 -11.46 -7.39 9.14
CA PHE A 313 -12.72 -7.61 8.44
C PHE A 313 -13.59 -6.35 8.32
N VAL A 314 -13.42 -5.37 9.23
CA VAL A 314 -14.07 -4.04 9.10
C VAL A 314 -13.57 -3.34 7.84
N GLY A 315 -12.25 -3.41 7.60
CA GLY A 315 -11.63 -2.91 6.36
C GLY A 315 -12.11 -3.68 5.12
N GLU A 316 -12.23 -5.01 5.21
CA GLU A 316 -12.75 -5.86 4.11
C GLU A 316 -14.20 -5.50 3.75
N MET A 317 -15.08 -5.32 4.74
CA MET A 317 -16.48 -4.92 4.51
C MET A 317 -16.57 -3.54 3.85
N ALA A 318 -15.81 -2.55 4.35
CA ALA A 318 -15.76 -1.22 3.75
C ALA A 318 -15.20 -1.26 2.32
N ALA A 319 -14.17 -2.08 2.07
CA ALA A 319 -13.57 -2.24 0.75
C ALA A 319 -14.57 -2.79 -0.25
N LEU A 320 -15.25 -3.91 0.05
CA LEU A 320 -16.21 -4.46 -0.91
C LEU A 320 -17.47 -3.61 -1.06
N LYS A 321 -17.84 -2.84 -0.04
CA LYS A 321 -18.84 -1.78 -0.19
C LYS A 321 -18.37 -0.72 -1.20
N ALA A 322 -17.13 -0.23 -1.08
CA ALA A 322 -16.56 0.70 -2.05
C ALA A 322 -16.50 0.09 -3.47
N ILE A 323 -16.06 -1.16 -3.62
CA ILE A 323 -16.06 -1.87 -4.92
C ILE A 323 -17.48 -2.02 -5.48
N GLY A 324 -18.47 -2.34 -4.64
CA GLY A 324 -19.87 -2.43 -5.06
C GLY A 324 -20.46 -1.09 -5.53
N GLU A 325 -19.86 0.03 -5.13
CA GLU A 325 -20.16 1.36 -5.67
C GLU A 325 -19.31 1.70 -6.91
N GLY A 326 -18.39 0.83 -7.33
CA GLY A 326 -17.44 1.07 -8.42
C GLY A 326 -16.25 1.95 -8.01
N LYS A 327 -16.00 2.12 -6.70
CA LYS A 327 -14.85 2.85 -6.17
C LYS A 327 -13.67 1.91 -5.95
N LYS A 328 -12.45 2.46 -5.90
CA LYS A 328 -11.24 1.69 -5.55
C LYS A 328 -10.93 1.76 -4.07
N ALA A 329 -10.36 0.69 -3.54
CA ALA A 329 -9.94 0.59 -2.14
C ALA A 329 -8.43 0.43 -2.03
N VAL A 330 -7.84 1.14 -1.06
CA VAL A 330 -6.41 1.07 -0.76
C VAL A 330 -6.22 0.66 0.69
N PHE A 331 -5.33 -0.31 0.93
CA PHE A 331 -4.90 -0.74 2.26
C PHE A 331 -3.45 -0.31 2.51
N LEU A 332 -3.24 0.44 3.58
CA LEU A 332 -1.93 0.87 4.04
C LEU A 332 -1.49 0.01 5.22
N LEU A 333 -0.38 -0.70 5.05
CA LEU A 333 0.12 -1.69 5.99
C LEU A 333 1.54 -1.32 6.46
N PRO A 334 1.91 -1.57 7.72
CA PRO A 334 3.21 -1.18 8.22
C PRO A 334 4.36 -2.05 7.68
N TYR A 335 4.14 -3.28 7.22
CA TYR A 335 5.28 -4.15 6.84
C TYR A 335 5.11 -4.74 5.45
N LYS A 336 6.22 -4.84 4.71
CA LYS A 336 6.26 -5.54 3.41
C LYS A 336 5.72 -6.97 3.50
N ALA A 337 6.05 -7.68 4.59
CA ALA A 337 5.56 -9.04 4.83
C ALA A 337 4.03 -9.08 4.93
N LEU A 338 3.41 -8.12 5.63
CA LEU A 338 1.97 -7.98 5.73
C LEU A 338 1.32 -7.65 4.38
N VAL A 339 1.95 -6.75 3.61
CA VAL A 339 1.50 -6.41 2.26
C VAL A 339 1.48 -7.66 1.38
N ASN A 340 2.53 -8.49 1.45
CA ASN A 340 2.61 -9.74 0.71
C ASN A 340 1.55 -10.75 1.16
N GLU A 341 1.40 -10.97 2.47
CA GLU A 341 0.37 -11.85 3.03
C GLU A 341 -1.03 -11.44 2.57
N LYS A 342 -1.38 -10.16 2.71
CA LYS A 342 -2.72 -9.67 2.35
C LYS A 342 -2.97 -9.68 0.85
N PHE A 343 -1.94 -9.40 0.05
CA PHE A 343 -2.01 -9.55 -1.40
C PHE A 343 -2.32 -11.00 -1.79
N GLU A 344 -1.62 -11.99 -1.22
CA GLU A 344 -1.86 -13.41 -1.48
C GLU A 344 -3.28 -13.82 -1.02
N ASP A 345 -3.67 -13.47 0.21
CA ASP A 345 -5.00 -13.76 0.76
C ASP A 345 -6.13 -13.20 -0.12
N PHE A 346 -6.01 -11.93 -0.53
CA PHE A 346 -7.05 -11.25 -1.31
C PHE A 346 -7.04 -11.68 -2.79
N SER A 347 -5.89 -12.03 -3.35
CA SER A 347 -5.82 -12.56 -4.72
C SER A 347 -6.56 -13.90 -4.79
N ALA A 348 -6.31 -14.80 -3.83
CA ALA A 348 -7.00 -16.09 -3.78
C ALA A 348 -8.51 -15.93 -3.51
N LEU A 349 -8.90 -15.03 -2.59
CA LEU A 349 -10.29 -14.89 -2.19
C LEU A 349 -11.12 -14.04 -3.15
N TYR A 350 -10.59 -12.92 -3.62
CA TYR A 350 -11.33 -11.91 -4.38
C TYR A 350 -10.86 -11.82 -5.83
N GLY A 351 -9.58 -12.07 -6.11
CA GLY A 351 -9.10 -12.20 -7.49
C GLY A 351 -9.73 -13.39 -8.19
N ASP A 352 -9.50 -14.59 -7.65
CA ASP A 352 -9.92 -15.82 -8.31
C ASP A 352 -11.45 -16.04 -8.27
N LEU A 353 -12.11 -15.69 -7.16
CA LEU A 353 -13.57 -15.93 -7.02
C LEU A 353 -14.45 -14.80 -7.56
N LEU A 354 -13.98 -13.55 -7.53
CA LEU A 354 -14.80 -12.37 -7.89
C LEU A 354 -14.26 -11.64 -9.12
N ASN A 355 -13.15 -12.09 -9.71
CA ASN A 355 -12.47 -11.44 -10.82
C ASN A 355 -12.09 -9.97 -10.51
N LEU A 356 -11.72 -9.69 -9.26
CA LEU A 356 -11.22 -8.37 -8.85
C LEU A 356 -9.72 -8.28 -9.08
N ARG A 357 -9.26 -7.12 -9.57
CA ARG A 357 -7.84 -6.87 -9.78
C ARG A 357 -7.20 -6.41 -8.48
N ILE A 358 -6.37 -7.29 -7.92
CA ILE A 358 -5.62 -7.03 -6.70
C ILE A 358 -4.20 -6.61 -7.08
N ALA A 359 -3.73 -5.49 -6.52
CA ALA A 359 -2.39 -4.96 -6.78
C ALA A 359 -1.58 -4.81 -5.49
N ARG A 360 -0.25 -4.87 -5.61
CA ARG A 360 0.70 -4.67 -4.52
C ARG A 360 1.76 -3.62 -4.87
N CYS A 361 2.06 -2.78 -3.89
CA CYS A 361 3.11 -1.76 -3.93
C CYS A 361 3.87 -1.75 -2.58
N SER A 362 4.78 -2.71 -2.35
CA SER A 362 5.59 -2.81 -1.12
C SER A 362 6.98 -2.15 -1.22
N GLY A 363 7.43 -1.78 -2.41
CA GLY A 363 8.81 -1.43 -2.75
C GLY A 363 9.64 -2.62 -3.25
N ASP A 364 9.01 -3.74 -3.60
CA ASP A 364 9.67 -4.92 -4.16
C ASP A 364 9.61 -4.88 -5.70
N TRP A 365 10.48 -5.63 -6.39
CA TRP A 365 10.57 -5.55 -7.85
C TRP A 365 9.33 -6.11 -8.58
N GLN A 366 8.57 -6.98 -7.92
CA GLN A 366 7.35 -7.60 -8.45
C GLN A 366 6.10 -6.72 -8.27
N ASP A 367 6.24 -5.48 -7.82
CA ASP A 367 5.09 -4.61 -7.55
C ASP A 367 4.38 -4.15 -8.83
N GLN A 368 3.05 -4.09 -8.77
CA GLN A 368 2.19 -3.62 -9.87
C GLN A 368 1.99 -2.10 -9.85
N VAL A 369 3.08 -1.34 -9.65
CA VAL A 369 3.03 0.15 -9.57
C VAL A 369 2.45 0.75 -10.85
N GLY A 370 2.84 0.23 -12.03
CA GLY A 370 2.33 0.73 -13.31
C GLY A 370 0.82 0.58 -13.44
N ASP A 371 0.27 -0.55 -12.97
CA ASP A 371 -1.17 -0.81 -13.01
C ASP A 371 -1.91 0.10 -12.05
N VAL A 372 -1.36 0.33 -10.85
CA VAL A 372 -1.87 1.33 -9.91
C VAL A 372 -1.91 2.73 -10.53
N LEU A 373 -0.83 3.17 -11.18
CA LEU A 373 -0.77 4.50 -11.80
C LEU A 373 -1.80 4.68 -12.93
N ARG A 374 -2.01 3.62 -13.72
CA ARG A 374 -3.03 3.57 -14.80
C ARG A 374 -4.46 3.32 -14.29
N GLY A 375 -4.61 3.01 -13.01
CA GLY A 375 -5.90 2.71 -12.41
C GLY A 375 -6.42 1.29 -12.64
N LYS A 376 -5.58 0.35 -13.05
CA LYS A 376 -5.96 -1.04 -13.36
C LYS A 376 -5.99 -1.94 -12.12
N TYR A 377 -6.69 -1.49 -11.09
CA TYR A 377 -6.87 -2.23 -9.84
C TYR A 377 -8.22 -1.87 -9.23
N ASP A 378 -8.76 -2.82 -8.47
CA ASP A 378 -9.94 -2.62 -7.64
C ASP A 378 -9.51 -2.46 -6.18
N ILE A 379 -8.58 -3.30 -5.71
CA ILE A 379 -7.98 -3.24 -4.37
C ILE A 379 -6.45 -3.20 -4.49
N ALA A 380 -5.80 -2.27 -3.80
CA ALA A 380 -4.34 -2.19 -3.77
C ALA A 380 -3.76 -2.13 -2.35
N PHE A 381 -2.67 -2.86 -2.12
CA PHE A 381 -1.95 -2.88 -0.85
C PHE A 381 -0.63 -2.11 -0.95
N PHE A 382 -0.37 -1.22 0.01
CA PHE A 382 0.86 -0.44 0.07
C PHE A 382 1.54 -0.55 1.42
N THR A 383 2.86 -0.47 1.42
CA THR A 383 3.57 0.04 2.60
C THR A 383 3.29 1.54 2.76
N TYR A 384 3.36 2.06 3.98
CA TYR A 384 3.22 3.50 4.22
C TYR A 384 4.16 4.33 3.35
N GLU A 385 5.44 3.94 3.32
CA GLU A 385 6.48 4.64 2.58
C GLU A 385 6.17 4.68 1.07
N LYS A 386 5.72 3.56 0.50
CA LYS A 386 5.42 3.48 -0.93
C LYS A 386 4.19 4.29 -1.31
N PHE A 387 3.15 4.29 -0.48
CA PHE A 387 1.97 5.13 -0.71
C PHE A 387 2.32 6.62 -0.65
N LEU A 388 3.08 7.05 0.37
CA LEU A 388 3.52 8.44 0.48
C LEU A 388 4.30 8.87 -0.77
N ALA A 389 5.34 8.12 -1.14
CA ALA A 389 6.18 8.42 -2.31
C ALA A 389 5.36 8.54 -3.60
N LEU A 390 4.42 7.62 -3.84
CA LEU A 390 3.55 7.65 -5.01
C LEU A 390 2.52 8.80 -4.96
N SER A 391 1.91 9.06 -3.80
CA SER A 391 0.93 10.15 -3.65
C SER A 391 1.54 11.54 -3.86
N VAL A 392 2.85 11.71 -3.61
CA VAL A 392 3.56 12.97 -3.82
C VAL A 392 4.05 13.08 -5.26
N SER A 393 4.68 12.04 -5.80
CA SER A 393 5.20 12.04 -7.18
C SER A 393 4.10 11.94 -8.26
N SER A 394 2.94 11.39 -7.90
CA SER A 394 1.79 11.18 -8.79
C SER A 394 0.47 11.51 -8.06
N PRO A 395 0.18 12.81 -7.83
CA PRO A 395 -1.00 13.23 -7.05
C PRO A 395 -2.33 12.76 -7.62
N HIS A 396 -2.40 12.47 -8.93
CA HIS A 396 -3.59 11.96 -9.60
C HIS A 396 -4.09 10.63 -9.04
N ILE A 397 -3.23 9.84 -8.36
CA ILE A 397 -3.62 8.60 -7.69
C ILE A 397 -4.73 8.85 -6.66
N LEU A 398 -4.67 9.96 -5.93
CA LEU A 398 -5.65 10.27 -4.88
C LEU A 398 -7.07 10.46 -5.44
N HIS A 399 -7.18 10.89 -6.71
CA HIS A 399 -8.47 11.06 -7.39
C HIS A 399 -9.15 9.72 -7.73
N GLN A 400 -8.39 8.63 -7.77
CA GLN A 400 -8.90 7.31 -8.13
C GLN A 400 -9.45 6.53 -6.92
N ILE A 401 -9.12 6.95 -5.70
CA ILE A 401 -9.35 6.20 -4.47
C ILE A 401 -10.66 6.66 -3.83
N GLY A 402 -11.55 5.71 -3.53
CA GLY A 402 -12.77 6.00 -2.76
C GLY A 402 -12.69 5.59 -1.28
N LEU A 403 -11.77 4.69 -0.93
CA LEU A 403 -11.54 4.22 0.43
C LEU A 403 -10.04 4.05 0.71
N VAL A 404 -9.59 4.57 1.85
CA VAL A 404 -8.28 4.28 2.44
C VAL A 404 -8.49 3.56 3.77
N VAL A 405 -8.00 2.32 3.86
CA VAL A 405 -7.91 1.55 5.10
C VAL A 405 -6.48 1.64 5.62
N ILE A 406 -6.31 2.15 6.83
CA ILE A 406 -5.01 2.24 7.51
C ILE A 406 -4.96 1.17 8.58
N ASP A 407 -4.12 0.16 8.43
CA ASP A 407 -3.97 -0.88 9.45
C ASP A 407 -2.81 -0.56 10.40
N GLU A 408 -2.99 -0.90 11.67
CA GLU A 408 -2.06 -0.54 12.74
C GLU A 408 -1.80 0.99 12.80
N GLY A 409 -2.87 1.79 12.83
CA GLY A 409 -2.79 3.26 12.89
C GLY A 409 -1.99 3.82 14.07
N GLN A 410 -1.75 3.03 15.13
CA GLN A 410 -0.86 3.42 16.23
C GLN A 410 0.61 3.61 15.81
N PHE A 411 1.02 3.15 14.63
CA PHE A 411 2.37 3.36 14.10
C PHE A 411 2.72 4.85 13.92
N ILE A 412 1.75 5.75 13.94
CA ILE A 412 2.00 7.19 14.02
C ILE A 412 2.87 7.58 15.23
N THR A 413 2.85 6.77 16.31
CA THR A 413 3.65 7.00 17.54
C THR A 413 5.04 6.36 17.46
N GLU A 414 5.35 5.58 16.43
CA GLU A 414 6.66 4.92 16.30
C GLU A 414 7.74 5.93 15.89
N PRO A 415 8.88 5.99 16.60
CA PRO A 415 10.04 6.76 16.14
C PRO A 415 10.46 6.38 14.72
N GLY A 416 10.80 7.38 13.89
CA GLY A 416 11.21 7.19 12.50
C GLY A 416 10.05 7.04 11.52
N ARG A 417 9.11 6.10 11.76
CA ARG A 417 7.99 5.81 10.83
C ARG A 417 6.75 6.65 11.06
N GLY A 418 6.56 7.19 12.27
CA GLY A 418 5.41 8.01 12.63
C GLY A 418 5.20 9.20 11.70
N MET A 419 6.30 9.84 11.27
CA MET A 419 6.26 10.97 10.34
C MET A 419 5.66 10.57 8.99
N VAL A 420 5.92 9.36 8.49
CA VAL A 420 5.38 8.88 7.20
C VAL A 420 3.87 8.75 7.31
N VAL A 421 3.36 8.09 8.36
CA VAL A 421 1.92 7.92 8.61
C VAL A 421 1.23 9.28 8.74
N GLU A 422 1.82 10.18 9.51
CA GLU A 422 1.29 11.53 9.72
C GLU A 422 1.28 12.37 8.44
N LEU A 423 2.32 12.29 7.59
CA LEU A 423 2.39 12.99 6.31
C LEU A 423 1.35 12.46 5.30
N ILE A 424 1.09 11.14 5.28
CA ILE A 424 0.03 10.54 4.46
C ILE A 424 -1.33 11.11 4.88
N LEU A 425 -1.61 11.05 6.19
CA LEU A 425 -2.87 11.52 6.75
C LEU A 425 -3.05 13.02 6.54
N THR A 426 -2.00 13.82 6.72
CA THR A 426 -2.00 15.27 6.44
C THR A 426 -2.31 15.53 4.96
N ASN A 427 -1.69 14.77 4.04
CA ASN A 427 -1.95 14.90 2.60
C ASN A 427 -3.42 14.57 2.27
N LEU A 428 -3.95 13.47 2.81
CA LEU A 428 -5.36 13.08 2.62
C LEU A 428 -6.34 14.11 3.18
N LEU A 429 -6.07 14.67 4.36
CA LEU A 429 -6.89 15.73 4.96
C LEU A 429 -6.84 17.01 4.12
N SER A 430 -5.66 17.44 3.68
CA SER A 430 -5.50 18.61 2.81
C SER A 430 -6.14 18.40 1.43
N ALA A 431 -6.15 17.16 0.92
CA ALA A 431 -6.82 16.82 -0.33
C ALA A 431 -8.35 17.04 -0.27
N ARG A 432 -8.97 16.98 0.92
CA ARG A 432 -10.41 17.24 1.10
C ARG A 432 -10.82 18.65 0.68
N GLU A 433 -9.97 19.64 0.91
CA GLU A 433 -10.21 21.04 0.49
C GLU A 433 -10.30 21.18 -1.04
N ARG A 434 -9.62 20.27 -1.77
CA ARG A 434 -9.64 20.16 -3.24
C ARG A 434 -10.75 19.26 -3.76
N GLY A 435 -11.64 18.78 -2.89
CA GLY A 435 -12.71 17.85 -3.23
C GLY A 435 -12.32 16.38 -3.19
N ILE A 436 -11.06 16.02 -2.90
CA ILE A 436 -10.64 14.62 -2.85
C ILE A 436 -10.84 14.11 -1.42
N ALA A 437 -11.93 13.39 -1.18
CA ALA A 437 -12.33 12.95 0.16
C ALA A 437 -12.65 11.45 0.20
N PRO A 438 -11.65 10.56 0.05
CA PRO A 438 -11.86 9.14 0.26
C PRO A 438 -12.35 8.88 1.68
N GLN A 439 -13.20 7.86 1.85
CA GLN A 439 -13.55 7.37 3.18
C GLN A 439 -12.27 6.89 3.87
N LEU A 440 -12.10 7.21 5.15
CA LEU A 440 -10.94 6.80 5.94
C LEU A 440 -11.38 5.81 7.02
N VAL A 441 -10.83 4.59 6.97
CA VAL A 441 -11.03 3.56 8.00
C VAL A 441 -9.69 3.24 8.64
N THR A 442 -9.46 3.71 9.86
CA THR A 442 -8.21 3.51 10.58
C THR A 442 -8.39 2.41 11.63
N LEU A 443 -7.62 1.33 11.54
CA LEU A 443 -7.63 0.20 12.44
C LEU A 443 -6.42 0.28 13.37
N SER A 444 -6.62 0.23 14.67
CA SER A 444 -5.56 0.39 15.66
C SER A 444 -5.67 -0.65 16.78
N ALA A 445 -4.53 -1.09 17.30
CA ALA A 445 -4.48 -1.88 18.53
C ALA A 445 -4.96 -1.05 19.74
N VAL A 446 -5.17 -1.69 20.90
CA VAL A 446 -5.60 -0.97 22.11
C VAL A 446 -4.52 0.01 22.54
N ILE A 447 -4.88 1.29 22.52
CA ILE A 447 -4.12 2.45 22.96
C ILE A 447 -4.77 3.03 24.22
N GLY A 448 -4.01 3.69 25.08
CA GLY A 448 -4.54 4.19 26.35
C GLY A 448 -5.41 5.44 26.19
N ASP A 449 -5.02 6.30 25.26
CA ASP A 449 -5.67 7.57 24.96
C ASP A 449 -5.38 7.90 23.48
N THR A 450 -6.42 8.24 22.72
CA THR A 450 -6.31 8.64 21.31
C THR A 450 -5.66 10.01 21.17
N ASN A 451 -5.62 10.82 22.23
CA ASN A 451 -4.99 12.13 22.27
C ASN A 451 -5.49 13.02 21.12
N ASN A 452 -6.82 13.15 20.98
CA ASN A 452 -7.52 13.90 19.93
C ASN A 452 -7.21 13.45 18.49
N PHE A 453 -6.73 12.22 18.29
CA PHE A 453 -6.41 11.71 16.96
C PHE A 453 -7.65 11.58 16.07
N GLU A 454 -8.77 11.10 16.62
CA GLU A 454 -10.08 11.04 15.95
C GLU A 454 -10.58 12.42 15.52
N ARG A 455 -10.35 13.44 16.37
CA ARG A 455 -10.74 14.82 16.12
C ARG A 455 -9.88 15.46 15.03
N TRP A 456 -8.58 15.15 14.98
CA TRP A 456 -7.71 15.61 13.91
C TRP A 456 -8.07 14.98 12.56
N LEU A 457 -8.41 13.68 12.56
CA LEU A 457 -8.84 12.95 11.36
C LEU A 457 -10.26 13.30 10.88
N ASP A 458 -11.03 13.99 11.73
CA ASP A 458 -12.44 14.28 11.52
C ASP A 458 -13.23 12.99 11.22
N CYS A 459 -13.19 12.06 12.18
CA CYS A 459 -13.82 10.74 12.08
C CYS A 459 -14.45 10.29 13.40
N GLU A 460 -15.39 9.34 13.31
CA GLU A 460 -15.99 8.68 14.47
C GLU A 460 -14.97 7.77 15.18
N LEU A 461 -15.15 7.55 16.49
CA LEU A 461 -14.31 6.65 17.28
C LEU A 461 -15.13 5.47 17.81
N LEU A 462 -14.70 4.25 17.45
CA LEU A 462 -15.15 3.01 18.07
C LEU A 462 -14.00 2.41 18.89
N LEU A 463 -14.11 2.48 20.21
CA LEU A 463 -13.13 1.91 21.14
C LEU A 463 -13.73 0.74 21.90
N THR A 464 -13.07 -0.41 21.85
CA THR A 464 -13.36 -1.56 22.70
C THR A 464 -12.09 -2.18 23.27
N THR A 465 -12.20 -2.77 24.45
CA THR A 465 -11.13 -3.56 25.08
C THR A 465 -11.49 -5.04 25.17
N GLU A 466 -12.67 -5.43 24.71
CA GLU A 466 -13.17 -6.80 24.75
C GLU A 466 -12.43 -7.72 23.78
N ARG A 467 -12.11 -8.94 24.23
CA ARG A 467 -11.40 -9.96 23.44
C ARG A 467 -12.31 -11.15 23.16
N PRO A 468 -12.28 -11.73 21.94
CA PRO A 468 -13.02 -12.96 21.63
C PRO A 468 -12.59 -14.16 22.50
N VAL A 469 -11.28 -14.29 22.74
CA VAL A 469 -10.73 -15.26 23.68
C VAL A 469 -10.22 -14.51 24.91
N PRO A 470 -10.82 -14.73 26.10
CA PRO A 470 -10.35 -14.14 27.35
C PRO A 470 -8.88 -14.46 27.63
N LEU A 471 -8.18 -13.56 28.31
CA LEU A 471 -6.75 -13.68 28.59
C LEU A 471 -6.49 -13.66 30.11
N THR A 472 -5.79 -14.67 30.61
CA THR A 472 -5.14 -14.61 31.93
C THR A 472 -3.71 -14.13 31.76
N GLU A 473 -3.36 -13.08 32.50
CA GLU A 473 -2.04 -12.46 32.45
C GLU A 473 -1.35 -12.60 33.80
N GLY A 474 -0.05 -12.88 33.84
CA GLY A 474 0.64 -12.96 35.11
C GLY A 474 2.15 -12.92 35.02
N VAL A 475 2.78 -12.84 36.18
CA VAL A 475 4.23 -12.78 36.32
C VAL A 475 4.69 -13.89 37.24
N ILE A 476 5.66 -14.70 36.78
CA ILE A 476 6.24 -15.80 37.54
C ILE A 476 7.67 -15.46 37.93
N ASP A 477 8.03 -15.73 39.19
CA ASP A 477 9.39 -15.58 39.67
C ASP A 477 10.12 -16.92 39.84
N ARG A 478 11.42 -16.86 40.14
CA ARG A 478 12.29 -18.02 40.30
C ARG A 478 11.91 -18.93 41.48
N SER A 479 11.07 -18.49 42.41
CA SER A 479 10.56 -19.34 43.50
C SER A 479 9.39 -20.22 43.06
N GLY A 480 8.94 -20.10 41.80
CA GLY A 480 7.81 -20.84 41.25
C GLY A 480 6.46 -20.21 41.58
N VAL A 481 6.44 -19.01 42.17
CA VAL A 481 5.22 -18.30 42.50
C VAL A 481 4.78 -17.47 41.28
N TRP A 482 3.54 -17.70 40.86
CA TRP A 482 2.89 -17.02 39.75
C TRP A 482 1.78 -16.12 40.29
N LYS A 483 1.93 -14.81 40.10
CA LYS A 483 0.87 -13.83 40.38
C LYS A 483 0.13 -13.56 39.08
N LEU A 484 -1.15 -13.88 39.02
CA LEU A 484 -1.97 -13.78 37.82
C LEU A 484 -3.20 -12.89 38.04
N GLN A 485 -3.71 -12.35 36.94
CA GLN A 485 -5.00 -11.70 36.83
C GLN A 485 -5.86 -12.48 35.84
N ARG A 486 -7.01 -12.96 36.31
CA ARG A 486 -8.01 -13.66 35.49
C ARG A 486 -8.79 -12.67 34.62
N PRO A 487 -9.53 -13.13 33.59
CA PRO A 487 -10.29 -12.23 32.73
C PRO A 487 -11.38 -11.43 33.44
N ASN A 488 -11.90 -11.95 34.57
CA ASN A 488 -12.85 -11.24 35.44
C ASN A 488 -12.19 -10.14 36.29
N GLY A 489 -10.87 -9.94 36.16
CA GLY A 489 -10.09 -8.96 36.90
C GLY A 489 -9.57 -9.44 38.26
N GLU A 490 -9.96 -10.63 38.72
CA GLU A 490 -9.50 -11.18 40.00
C GLU A 490 -8.01 -11.49 39.98
N VAL A 491 -7.32 -11.08 41.04
CA VAL A 491 -5.89 -11.30 41.21
C VAL A 491 -5.64 -12.46 42.15
N GLU A 492 -4.89 -13.44 41.69
CA GLU A 492 -4.54 -14.65 42.44
C GLU A 492 -3.01 -14.81 42.52
N VAL A 493 -2.54 -15.41 43.61
CA VAL A 493 -1.12 -15.81 43.76
C VAL A 493 -1.10 -17.31 43.94
N ALA A 494 -0.58 -18.03 42.94
CA ALA A 494 -0.49 -19.48 42.93
C ALA A 494 0.98 -19.94 43.00
N GLN A 495 1.23 -21.09 43.63
CA GLN A 495 2.53 -21.76 43.60
C GLN A 495 2.51 -22.78 42.46
N LEU A 496 3.03 -22.41 41.29
CA LEU A 496 3.00 -23.26 40.09
C LEU A 496 4.04 -24.39 40.15
N PHE A 497 5.24 -24.08 40.65
CA PHE A 497 6.33 -25.04 40.84
C PHE A 497 6.74 -25.10 42.30
N ALA A 498 7.26 -26.24 42.78
CA ALA A 498 7.78 -26.31 44.13
C ALA A 498 9.02 -25.38 44.28
N ARG A 499 9.28 -24.86 45.50
CA ARG A 499 10.34 -23.85 45.80
C ARG A 499 11.79 -24.26 45.45
N CYS A 500 12.02 -25.47 44.93
CA CYS A 500 13.34 -25.99 44.53
C CYS A 500 13.31 -26.73 43.18
N GLU A 501 12.22 -26.62 42.43
CA GLU A 501 12.06 -27.26 41.11
C GLU A 501 12.73 -26.42 40.01
N ILE A 502 12.63 -25.09 40.10
CA ILE A 502 13.43 -24.16 39.30
C ILE A 502 14.85 -24.16 39.87
N ARG A 503 15.76 -24.80 39.15
CA ARG A 503 17.17 -24.93 39.54
C ARG A 503 18.05 -24.14 38.58
N GLN A 504 19.10 -23.54 39.13
CA GLN A 504 20.14 -22.92 38.34
C GLN A 504 20.88 -24.00 37.52
N ARG A 505 20.91 -23.83 36.19
CA ARG A 505 21.43 -24.83 35.24
C ARG A 505 22.89 -24.59 34.85
N ARG A 506 23.38 -23.35 34.99
CA ARG A 506 24.73 -22.90 34.61
C ARG A 506 25.42 -22.19 35.78
N ASP A 507 26.63 -21.66 35.58
CA ASP A 507 27.38 -20.93 36.62
C ASP A 507 26.68 -19.68 37.15
N LYS A 508 25.80 -19.07 36.35
CA LYS A 508 25.01 -17.89 36.72
C LYS A 508 23.52 -18.13 36.52
N PRO A 509 22.66 -17.52 37.36
CA PRO A 509 21.21 -17.44 37.13
C PRO A 509 20.90 -16.92 35.71
N SER A 510 19.98 -17.57 35.01
CA SER A 510 19.52 -17.15 33.69
C SER A 510 18.05 -17.46 33.45
N SER A 511 17.44 -16.89 32.40
CA SER A 511 16.06 -17.19 32.02
C SER A 511 15.84 -18.65 31.61
N GLN A 512 16.90 -19.39 31.23
CA GLN A 512 16.84 -20.83 30.93
C GLN A 512 16.35 -21.64 32.14
N ASP A 513 16.70 -21.20 33.36
CA ASP A 513 16.37 -21.89 34.61
C ASP A 513 14.85 -21.98 34.82
N VAL A 514 14.12 -20.95 34.38
CA VAL A 514 12.66 -20.85 34.47
C VAL A 514 11.98 -21.35 33.20
N LEU A 515 12.51 -21.01 32.02
CA LEU A 515 11.89 -21.34 30.72
C LEU A 515 11.77 -22.84 30.49
N VAL A 516 12.81 -23.62 30.77
CA VAL A 516 12.77 -25.07 30.51
C VAL A 516 11.67 -25.78 31.31
N PRO A 517 11.60 -25.68 32.66
CA PRO A 517 10.52 -26.33 33.40
C PRO A 517 9.14 -25.76 33.05
N LEU A 518 9.03 -24.45 32.81
CA LEU A 518 7.77 -23.82 32.43
C LEU A 518 7.24 -24.31 31.07
N VAL A 519 8.07 -24.26 30.03
CA VAL A 519 7.69 -24.72 28.69
C VAL A 519 7.43 -26.22 28.69
N ARG A 520 8.19 -27.02 29.45
CA ARG A 520 7.93 -28.46 29.60
C ARG A 520 6.56 -28.73 30.22
N HIS A 521 6.21 -27.99 31.26
CA HIS A 521 4.90 -28.11 31.91
C HIS A 521 3.77 -27.79 30.94
N LEU A 522 3.87 -26.67 30.22
CA LEU A 522 2.83 -26.21 29.29
C LEU A 522 2.73 -27.12 28.04
N ALA A 523 3.85 -27.43 27.40
CA ALA A 523 3.87 -28.32 26.24
C ALA A 523 3.40 -29.75 26.60
N GLY A 524 3.69 -30.23 27.82
CA GLY A 524 3.18 -31.50 28.33
C GLY A 524 1.66 -31.52 28.53
N GLN A 525 1.00 -30.37 28.64
CA GLN A 525 -0.46 -30.23 28.63
C GLN A 525 -1.04 -30.12 27.20
N GLY A 526 -0.20 -30.22 26.17
CA GLY A 526 -0.59 -30.07 24.76
C GLY A 526 -0.67 -28.61 24.30
N GLU A 527 -0.29 -27.65 25.14
CA GLU A 527 -0.35 -26.22 24.79
C GLU A 527 0.72 -25.85 23.75
N LYS A 528 0.32 -25.13 22.70
CA LYS A 528 1.28 -24.48 21.79
C LYS A 528 1.80 -23.21 22.46
N VAL A 529 3.12 -23.03 22.47
CA VAL A 529 3.79 -21.97 23.24
C VAL A 529 4.60 -21.05 22.33
N ILE A 530 4.43 -19.74 22.49
CA ILE A 530 5.36 -18.73 21.93
C ILE A 530 6.23 -18.18 23.06
N VAL A 531 7.54 -18.17 22.87
CA VAL A 531 8.51 -17.56 23.79
C VAL A 531 9.13 -16.33 23.13
N PHE A 532 8.80 -15.14 23.61
CA PHE A 532 9.42 -13.91 23.17
C PHE A 532 10.77 -13.68 23.86
N ARG A 533 11.81 -13.47 23.05
CA ARG A 533 13.16 -13.09 23.46
C ARG A 533 13.51 -11.70 22.91
N ASN A 534 14.33 -10.94 23.63
CA ASN A 534 14.67 -9.57 23.25
C ASN A 534 15.77 -9.41 22.18
N ALA A 535 16.39 -10.49 21.71
CA ALA A 535 17.44 -10.43 20.69
C ALA A 535 17.53 -11.71 19.84
N ARG A 536 18.03 -11.58 18.62
CA ARG A 536 18.09 -12.64 17.60
C ARG A 536 18.94 -13.83 18.05
N GLY A 537 20.17 -13.60 18.51
CA GLY A 537 21.06 -14.65 19.06
C GLY A 537 20.43 -15.45 20.21
N PRO A 538 19.96 -14.78 21.28
CA PRO A 538 19.25 -15.44 22.38
C PRO A 538 17.99 -16.21 21.94
N SER A 539 17.24 -15.76 20.93
CA SER A 539 16.09 -16.50 20.41
C SER A 539 16.48 -17.85 19.80
N ALA A 540 17.50 -17.89 18.93
CA ALA A 540 17.99 -19.14 18.35
C ALA A 540 18.59 -20.06 19.43
N GLY A 541 19.39 -19.52 20.36
CA GLY A 541 19.97 -20.31 21.44
C GLY A 541 18.92 -20.87 22.39
N CYS A 542 17.82 -20.14 22.58
CA CYS A 542 16.66 -20.57 23.35
C CYS A 542 15.92 -21.74 22.70
N ALA A 543 15.70 -21.68 21.39
CA ALA A 543 15.10 -22.79 20.67
C ALA A 543 15.97 -24.06 20.75
N GLU A 544 17.30 -23.94 20.61
CA GLU A 544 18.21 -25.09 20.67
C GLU A 544 18.21 -25.79 22.05
N TYR A 545 18.33 -25.04 23.16
CA TYR A 545 18.30 -25.69 24.46
C TYR A 545 16.91 -26.23 24.82
N LEU A 546 15.82 -25.60 24.34
CA LEU A 546 14.48 -26.14 24.54
C LEU A 546 14.31 -27.44 23.75
N ALA A 547 14.71 -27.48 22.48
CA ALA A 547 14.67 -28.69 21.66
C ALA A 547 15.42 -29.86 22.32
N ALA A 548 16.60 -29.59 22.90
CA ALA A 548 17.41 -30.61 23.57
C ALA A 548 16.80 -31.11 24.90
N GLU A 549 16.01 -30.29 25.60
CA GLU A 549 15.58 -30.56 26.96
C GLU A 549 14.09 -30.91 27.12
N LEU A 550 13.23 -30.60 26.15
CA LEU A 550 11.79 -30.82 26.25
C LEU A 550 11.37 -32.25 25.93
N GLY A 551 12.15 -32.98 25.11
CA GLY A 551 11.82 -34.36 24.71
C GLY A 551 10.62 -34.46 23.76
N LEU A 552 10.33 -33.39 23.01
CA LEU A 552 9.27 -33.35 22.01
C LEU A 552 9.70 -34.07 20.71
N PRO A 553 8.75 -34.60 19.92
CA PRO A 553 9.06 -35.26 18.65
C PRO A 553 9.62 -34.28 17.60
N PRO A 554 10.40 -34.78 16.62
CA PRO A 554 10.94 -33.94 15.55
C PRO A 554 9.84 -33.45 14.60
N ALA A 555 9.95 -32.19 14.18
CA ALA A 555 9.12 -31.59 13.13
C ALA A 555 9.72 -31.90 11.73
N GLN A 556 9.85 -33.19 11.40
CA GLN A 556 10.60 -33.65 10.22
C GLN A 556 10.06 -33.08 8.91
N THR A 557 8.74 -33.11 8.71
CA THR A 557 8.08 -32.56 7.51
C THR A 557 8.47 -31.10 7.26
N ILE A 558 8.59 -30.30 8.32
CA ILE A 558 8.99 -28.90 8.19
C ILE A 558 10.48 -28.78 7.86
N ALA A 559 11.32 -29.59 8.51
CA ALA A 559 12.76 -29.61 8.25
C ALA A 559 13.08 -30.00 6.80
N ASP A 560 12.32 -30.91 6.21
CA ASP A 560 12.49 -31.39 4.83
C ASP A 560 12.11 -30.32 3.79
N MET A 561 11.20 -29.39 4.15
CA MET A 561 10.83 -28.27 3.29
C MET A 561 11.86 -27.13 3.27
N LEU A 562 12.77 -27.05 4.25
CA LEU A 562 13.73 -25.95 4.34
C LEU A 562 14.76 -25.99 3.18
N PRO A 563 15.21 -24.83 2.66
CA PRO A 563 16.19 -24.75 1.58
C PRO A 563 17.48 -25.54 1.84
N GLY A 564 17.96 -26.22 0.80
CA GLY A 564 19.08 -27.16 0.90
C GLY A 564 20.47 -26.57 0.61
N MET A 565 20.57 -25.46 -0.10
CA MET A 565 21.83 -24.85 -0.59
C MET A 565 22.06 -23.45 -0.02
N ASP A 566 23.31 -22.96 -0.04
CA ASP A 566 23.70 -21.62 0.44
C ASP A 566 23.19 -21.31 1.85
N ARG A 567 23.41 -22.26 2.77
CA ARG A 567 22.85 -22.22 4.12
C ARG A 567 23.60 -21.23 5.01
N SER A 568 22.84 -20.45 5.77
CA SER A 568 23.38 -19.63 6.86
C SER A 568 23.66 -20.47 8.11
N ASP A 569 24.50 -19.98 9.03
CA ASP A 569 24.64 -20.58 10.36
C ASP A 569 23.29 -20.71 11.09
N MET A 570 22.38 -19.75 10.88
CA MET A 570 21.05 -19.81 11.49
C MET A 570 20.17 -20.91 10.89
N SER A 571 20.29 -21.21 9.60
CA SER A 571 19.56 -22.31 8.96
C SER A 571 19.90 -23.66 9.62
N GLU A 572 21.19 -23.89 9.88
CA GLU A 572 21.65 -25.11 10.57
C GLU A 572 21.19 -25.18 12.03
N ARG A 573 21.11 -24.04 12.71
CA ARG A 573 20.55 -23.94 14.06
C ARG A 573 19.04 -24.21 14.07
N LEU A 574 18.31 -23.73 13.07
CA LEU A 574 16.87 -23.98 12.93
C LEU A 574 16.60 -25.48 12.74
N ARG A 575 17.34 -26.14 11.85
CA ARG A 575 17.24 -27.59 11.64
C ARG A 575 17.50 -28.38 12.93
N ARG A 576 18.52 -28.00 13.70
CA ARG A 576 18.79 -28.60 15.01
C ARG A 576 17.66 -28.41 16.02
N ALA A 577 17.01 -27.24 16.03
CA ALA A 577 15.87 -26.99 16.90
C ALA A 577 14.64 -27.83 16.49
N LEU A 578 14.37 -27.94 15.18
CA LEU A 578 13.24 -28.70 14.64
C LEU A 578 13.28 -30.19 15.03
N ASN A 579 14.47 -30.75 15.26
CA ASN A 579 14.63 -32.12 15.76
C ASN A 579 13.98 -32.37 17.14
N GLY A 580 13.70 -31.30 17.90
CA GLY A 580 12.99 -31.36 19.17
C GLY A 580 11.64 -30.64 19.13
N GLY A 581 10.99 -30.53 17.97
CA GLY A 581 9.65 -29.91 17.85
C GLY A 581 9.61 -28.43 18.22
N VAL A 582 10.77 -27.76 18.25
CA VAL A 582 10.92 -26.33 18.55
C VAL A 582 11.44 -25.61 17.32
N ALA A 583 10.93 -24.42 17.04
CA ALA A 583 11.48 -23.52 16.03
C ALA A 583 11.83 -22.16 16.64
N PHE A 584 12.60 -21.37 15.91
CA PHE A 584 12.71 -19.94 16.20
C PHE A 584 12.33 -19.09 14.99
N HIS A 585 11.93 -17.85 15.25
CA HIS A 585 11.58 -16.87 14.23
C HIS A 585 12.18 -15.52 14.56
N ASN A 586 13.10 -15.06 13.70
CA ASN A 586 13.74 -13.76 13.82
C ASN A 586 14.25 -13.30 12.44
N GLY A 587 14.77 -12.08 12.38
CA GLY A 587 15.28 -11.48 11.14
C GLY A 587 16.56 -12.10 10.57
N ASP A 588 17.19 -13.07 11.25
CA ASP A 588 18.36 -13.77 10.70
C ASP A 588 17.96 -14.95 9.80
N LEU A 589 16.71 -15.45 9.90
CA LEU A 589 16.17 -16.43 8.96
C LEU A 589 15.79 -15.78 7.64
N ASN A 590 16.01 -16.49 6.53
CA ASN A 590 15.58 -16.04 5.22
C ASN A 590 14.04 -16.04 5.11
N ARG A 591 13.50 -15.41 4.05
CA ARG A 591 12.04 -15.26 3.89
C ARG A 591 11.33 -16.61 3.78
N GLU A 592 11.90 -17.54 3.03
CA GLU A 592 11.34 -18.88 2.81
C GLU A 592 11.30 -19.69 4.11
N GLU A 593 12.39 -19.69 4.88
CA GLU A 593 12.48 -20.31 6.20
C GLU A 593 11.42 -19.75 7.17
N ARG A 594 11.23 -18.42 7.21
CA ARG A 594 10.21 -17.79 8.05
C ARG A 594 8.80 -18.24 7.66
N MET A 595 8.47 -18.26 6.37
CA MET A 595 7.16 -18.72 5.90
C MET A 595 6.92 -20.19 6.24
N ILE A 596 7.93 -21.05 6.08
CA ILE A 596 7.85 -22.48 6.41
C ILE A 596 7.62 -22.67 7.92
N VAL A 597 8.34 -21.94 8.78
CA VAL A 597 8.17 -21.99 10.23
C VAL A 597 6.78 -21.48 10.67
N GLU A 598 6.31 -20.37 10.09
CA GLU A 598 4.99 -19.81 10.39
C GLU A 598 3.86 -20.78 10.01
N ARG A 599 3.92 -21.35 8.80
CA ARG A 599 2.95 -22.35 8.33
C ARG A 599 2.99 -23.61 9.20
N GLY A 600 4.19 -24.12 9.50
CA GLY A 600 4.37 -25.30 10.35
C GLY A 600 3.89 -25.10 11.79
N PHE A 601 4.04 -23.89 12.35
CA PHE A 601 3.52 -23.59 13.68
C PHE A 601 2.00 -23.38 13.69
N ARG A 602 1.43 -22.80 12.64
CA ARG A 602 -0.03 -22.61 12.52
C ARG A 602 -0.77 -23.93 12.32
N ASP A 603 -0.21 -24.82 11.49
CA ASP A 603 -0.77 -26.14 11.23
C ASP A 603 -0.79 -27.01 12.51
N PRO A 604 -1.95 -27.52 12.95
CA PRO A 604 -2.02 -28.50 14.02
C PRO A 604 -1.14 -29.74 13.80
N ASN A 605 -0.92 -30.14 12.54
CA ASN A 605 -0.12 -31.30 12.14
C ASN A 605 1.32 -30.96 11.77
N GLY A 606 1.72 -29.68 11.83
CA GLY A 606 3.04 -29.22 11.42
C GLY A 606 4.19 -29.59 12.38
N GLY A 607 3.91 -30.22 13.52
CA GLY A 607 4.92 -30.76 14.44
C GLY A 607 5.70 -29.73 15.26
N ILE A 608 5.54 -28.42 15.01
CA ILE A 608 6.14 -27.37 15.85
C ILE A 608 5.22 -27.06 17.03
N GLN A 609 5.65 -27.43 18.24
CA GLN A 609 4.91 -27.18 19.48
C GLN A 609 5.32 -25.87 20.15
N VAL A 610 6.59 -25.47 20.00
CA VAL A 610 7.16 -24.27 20.63
C VAL A 610 7.81 -23.38 19.58
N LEU A 611 7.46 -22.10 19.57
CA LEU A 611 8.06 -21.09 18.71
C LEU A 611 8.77 -20.03 19.55
N VAL A 612 10.08 -19.89 19.37
CA VAL A 612 10.86 -18.84 20.04
C VAL A 612 11.05 -17.65 19.09
N ALA A 613 10.48 -16.49 19.41
CA ALA A 613 10.46 -15.36 18.51
C ALA A 613 11.06 -14.08 19.12
N THR A 614 11.49 -13.14 18.27
CA THR A 614 11.63 -11.74 18.69
C THR A 614 10.30 -11.01 18.57
N SER A 615 10.22 -9.75 19.02
CA SER A 615 9.00 -8.92 18.96
C SER A 615 8.44 -8.74 17.53
N THR A 616 9.21 -9.05 16.49
CA THR A 616 8.76 -8.99 15.09
C THR A 616 7.53 -9.86 14.81
N VAL A 617 7.37 -11.00 15.49
CA VAL A 617 6.17 -11.85 15.35
C VAL A 617 4.95 -11.25 16.07
N ALA A 618 5.17 -10.35 17.03
CA ALA A 618 4.08 -9.69 17.74
C ALA A 618 3.27 -8.75 16.83
N ALA A 619 3.88 -8.25 15.75
CA ALA A 619 3.25 -7.37 14.78
C ALA A 619 3.08 -8.09 13.43
N GLY A 620 1.85 -8.21 12.96
CA GLY A 620 1.60 -8.58 11.57
C GLY A 620 1.74 -10.04 11.13
N VAL A 621 1.84 -11.03 12.02
CA VAL A 621 1.73 -12.46 11.62
C VAL A 621 0.60 -13.13 12.37
N ASN A 622 -0.29 -13.83 11.66
CA ASN A 622 -1.39 -14.59 12.28
C ASN A 622 -0.91 -15.96 12.79
N THR A 623 -0.17 -15.98 13.91
CA THR A 623 0.29 -17.20 14.60
C THR A 623 -0.20 -17.22 16.05
N PRO A 624 -1.49 -17.55 16.31
CA PRO A 624 -2.00 -17.65 17.66
C PRO A 624 -1.45 -18.88 18.39
N ALA A 625 -1.22 -18.75 19.70
CA ALA A 625 -0.72 -19.80 20.58
C ALA A 625 -1.64 -19.97 21.80
N SER A 626 -1.55 -21.09 22.50
CA SER A 626 -2.29 -21.28 23.76
C SER A 626 -1.69 -20.37 24.84
N THR A 627 -0.36 -20.36 24.92
CA THR A 627 0.39 -19.56 25.90
C THR A 627 1.50 -18.73 25.25
N VAL A 628 1.65 -17.50 25.72
CA VAL A 628 2.77 -16.60 25.40
C VAL A 628 3.63 -16.40 26.64
N ILE A 629 4.95 -16.50 26.47
CA ILE A 629 5.93 -16.22 27.53
C ILE A 629 6.81 -15.05 27.07
N VAL A 630 6.88 -13.99 27.88
CA VAL A 630 7.79 -12.85 27.68
C VAL A 630 8.97 -13.01 28.63
N ALA A 631 10.11 -13.46 28.08
CA ALA A 631 11.26 -13.85 28.88
C ALA A 631 12.08 -12.68 29.42
N GLU A 632 12.07 -11.56 28.70
CA GLU A 632 12.71 -10.30 29.05
C GLU A 632 11.76 -9.14 28.75
N THR A 633 11.86 -8.03 29.49
CA THR A 633 10.92 -6.89 29.36
C THR A 633 11.58 -5.61 28.85
N GLU A 634 12.70 -5.74 28.15
CA GLU A 634 13.48 -4.63 27.60
C GLU A 634 14.18 -5.05 26.29
N PHE A 635 14.29 -4.12 25.35
CA PHE A 635 15.14 -4.27 24.18
C PHE A 635 16.60 -4.18 24.58
N ARG A 636 17.43 -5.02 23.94
CA ARG A 636 18.88 -4.89 24.05
C ARG A 636 19.36 -3.75 23.16
N GLY A 637 20.18 -2.88 23.70
CA GLY A 637 20.82 -1.78 22.99
C GLY A 637 22.04 -1.28 23.78
N VAL A 638 22.62 -0.16 23.33
CA VAL A 638 23.65 0.56 24.12
C VAL A 638 23.07 0.94 25.49
N GLU A 639 21.82 1.39 25.51
CA GLU A 639 21.00 1.56 26.70
C GLU A 639 19.80 0.60 26.61
N PRO A 640 19.56 -0.24 27.63
CA PRO A 640 18.37 -1.08 27.67
C PRO A 640 17.11 -0.21 27.70
N GLN A 641 16.21 -0.44 26.75
CA GLN A 641 14.94 0.28 26.64
C GLN A 641 13.80 -0.65 27.04
N PRO A 642 13.09 -0.37 28.15
CA PRO A 642 11.94 -1.17 28.57
C PRO A 642 10.87 -1.24 27.49
N TYR A 643 10.15 -2.36 27.40
CA TYR A 643 8.99 -2.43 26.54
C TYR A 643 7.92 -1.43 26.98
N THR A 644 7.22 -0.90 26.00
CA THR A 644 5.99 -0.15 26.22
C THR A 644 4.89 -1.13 26.65
N VAL A 645 3.89 -0.63 27.36
CA VAL A 645 2.72 -1.45 27.73
C VAL A 645 1.99 -1.91 26.47
N ALA A 646 1.89 -1.05 25.45
CA ALA A 646 1.33 -1.42 24.15
C ALA A 646 2.07 -2.61 23.48
N GLN A 647 3.41 -2.59 23.47
CA GLN A 647 4.22 -3.69 22.92
C GLN A 647 4.00 -4.99 23.68
N TYR A 648 3.96 -4.93 25.02
CA TYR A 648 3.63 -6.10 25.83
C TYR A 648 2.22 -6.63 25.52
N LYS A 649 1.20 -5.76 25.45
CA LYS A 649 -0.19 -6.17 25.16
C LYS A 649 -0.34 -6.75 23.75
N ASN A 650 0.48 -6.33 22.78
CA ASN A 650 0.55 -6.95 21.46
C ASN A 650 1.14 -8.36 21.49
N MET A 651 2.22 -8.58 22.26
CA MET A 651 2.79 -9.91 22.48
C MET A 651 1.80 -10.83 23.19
N ALA A 652 1.24 -10.38 24.32
CA ALA A 652 0.21 -11.09 25.08
C ALA A 652 -1.06 -11.33 24.25
N GLY A 653 -1.33 -10.45 23.27
CA GLY A 653 -2.38 -10.56 22.25
C GLY A 653 -2.33 -11.82 21.38
N ARG A 654 -1.20 -12.53 21.35
CA ARG A 654 -1.04 -13.77 20.57
C ARG A 654 -1.45 -15.03 21.34
N ALA A 655 -1.75 -14.91 22.63
CA ALA A 655 -2.28 -16.01 23.44
C ALA A 655 -3.81 -16.12 23.28
N GLY A 656 -4.30 -17.36 23.24
CA GLY A 656 -5.71 -17.70 23.02
C GLY A 656 -6.01 -17.95 21.54
N ARG A 657 -6.07 -19.22 21.15
CA ARG A 657 -6.43 -19.62 19.78
C ARG A 657 -7.94 -19.69 19.62
N LEU A 658 -8.50 -18.77 18.84
CA LEU A 658 -9.94 -18.75 18.53
C LEU A 658 -10.38 -20.11 17.94
N GLY A 659 -11.42 -20.71 18.52
CA GLY A 659 -11.96 -22.00 18.12
C GLY A 659 -11.23 -23.23 18.67
N TYR A 660 -10.10 -23.05 19.38
CA TYR A 660 -9.35 -24.15 20.00
C TYR A 660 -9.29 -24.02 21.53
N GLU A 661 -9.13 -22.81 22.04
CA GLU A 661 -8.96 -22.54 23.47
C GLU A 661 -10.11 -21.71 24.01
N THR A 662 -10.53 -21.98 25.25
CA THR A 662 -11.50 -21.14 25.96
C THR A 662 -10.86 -19.93 26.62
N GLU A 663 -9.55 -19.97 26.85
CA GLU A 663 -8.78 -18.95 27.55
C GLU A 663 -7.31 -19.00 27.11
N GLY A 664 -6.69 -17.84 26.89
CA GLY A 664 -5.25 -17.74 26.63
C GLY A 664 -4.45 -17.38 27.89
N LYS A 665 -3.15 -17.70 27.92
CA LYS A 665 -2.25 -17.31 29.02
C LYS A 665 -1.09 -16.46 28.52
N ALA A 666 -0.80 -15.36 29.22
CA ALA A 666 0.40 -14.54 29.02
C ALA A 666 1.23 -14.51 30.32
N ILE A 667 2.50 -14.93 30.22
CA ILE A 667 3.38 -15.08 31.38
C ILE A 667 4.64 -14.24 31.18
N VAL A 668 4.91 -13.31 32.09
CA VAL A 668 6.16 -12.56 32.15
C VAL A 668 7.09 -13.21 33.18
N LEU A 669 8.38 -13.28 32.88
CA LEU A 669 9.37 -13.80 33.82
C LEU A 669 9.93 -12.67 34.71
N ALA A 670 10.16 -12.99 35.97
CA ALA A 670 10.85 -12.14 36.94
C ALA A 670 11.96 -12.94 37.65
N ASP A 671 13.05 -12.28 38.03
CA ASP A 671 14.10 -12.90 38.82
C ASP A 671 13.74 -12.95 40.32
N THR A 672 12.99 -11.96 40.82
CA THR A 672 12.63 -11.85 42.24
C THR A 672 11.15 -11.58 42.47
N GLY A 673 10.65 -11.86 43.68
CA GLY A 673 9.27 -11.54 44.06
C GLY A 673 8.98 -10.02 44.07
N MET A 674 9.99 -9.17 44.30
CA MET A 674 9.86 -7.72 44.19
C MET A 674 9.69 -7.28 42.74
N GLU A 675 10.53 -7.81 41.85
CA GLU A 675 10.42 -7.58 40.41
C GLU A 675 9.08 -8.09 39.87
N ARG A 676 8.62 -9.26 40.32
CA ARG A 676 7.30 -9.80 39.99
C ARG A 676 6.19 -8.78 40.29
N GLU A 677 6.23 -8.13 41.44
CA GLU A 677 5.23 -7.11 41.82
C GLU A 677 5.32 -5.88 40.90
N ASN A 678 6.53 -5.41 40.61
CA ASN A 678 6.75 -4.26 39.74
C ASN A 678 6.29 -4.52 38.30
N LEU A 679 6.67 -5.67 37.74
CA LEU A 679 6.27 -6.08 36.39
C LEU A 679 4.76 -6.33 36.29
N PHE A 680 4.15 -6.92 37.32
CA PHE A 680 2.70 -7.12 37.37
C PHE A 680 1.96 -5.77 37.35
N ARG A 681 2.39 -4.81 38.17
CA ARG A 681 1.82 -3.46 38.18
C ARG A 681 2.02 -2.74 36.84
N ARG A 682 3.21 -2.86 36.24
CA ARG A 682 3.57 -2.15 35.02
C ARG A 682 2.87 -2.70 33.78
N TYR A 683 2.84 -4.02 33.59
CA TYR A 683 2.42 -4.63 32.32
C TYR A 683 1.04 -5.28 32.40
N VAL A 684 0.75 -6.02 33.47
CA VAL A 684 -0.56 -6.67 33.63
C VAL A 684 -1.62 -5.62 33.94
N GLN A 685 -1.40 -4.78 34.95
CA GLN A 685 -2.32 -3.72 35.38
C GLN A 685 -2.08 -2.36 34.71
N GLY A 686 -1.02 -2.22 33.93
CA GLY A 686 -0.69 -0.98 33.24
C GLY A 686 -1.64 -0.67 32.08
N ARG A 687 -1.79 0.61 31.78
CA ARG A 687 -2.51 1.10 30.60
C ARG A 687 -1.52 1.33 29.46
N PRO A 688 -1.88 1.00 28.20
CA PRO A 688 -1.08 1.36 27.04
C PRO A 688 -0.82 2.87 26.98
N GLU A 689 0.27 3.25 26.32
CA GLU A 689 0.66 4.64 26.13
C GLU A 689 -0.36 5.38 25.23
N ARG A 690 -0.40 6.71 25.36
CA ARG A 690 -1.19 7.58 24.48
C ARG A 690 -0.56 7.69 23.08
N ILE A 691 -1.37 7.97 22.07
CA ILE A 691 -0.86 8.35 20.74
C ILE A 691 -0.02 9.64 20.84
N GLN A 692 1.12 9.67 20.16
CA GLN A 692 2.00 10.84 20.05
C GLN A 692 2.44 11.07 18.60
N SER A 693 2.64 12.33 18.24
CA SER A 693 3.28 12.71 16.97
C SER A 693 4.80 12.60 17.08
N SER A 694 5.47 12.29 15.97
CA SER A 694 6.93 12.35 15.86
C SER A 694 7.45 13.75 15.47
N PHE A 695 6.58 14.76 15.40
CA PHE A 695 6.96 16.12 15.05
C PHE A 695 7.79 16.78 16.17
N ASP A 696 9.05 17.14 15.85
CA ASP A 696 9.92 17.92 16.75
C ASP A 696 9.95 19.39 16.32
N GLU A 697 9.27 20.23 17.09
CA GLU A 697 9.22 21.69 16.93
C GLU A 697 10.60 22.35 16.90
N ARG A 698 11.62 21.71 17.47
CA ARG A 698 12.98 22.26 17.52
C ARG A 698 13.70 22.12 16.18
N SER A 699 13.37 21.10 15.40
CA SER A 699 14.05 20.72 14.16
C SER A 699 13.06 20.44 13.02
N PRO A 700 12.30 21.44 12.54
CA PRO A 700 11.23 21.23 11.57
C PRO A 700 11.70 20.99 10.11
N GLY A 701 13.02 20.99 9.85
CA GLY A 701 13.58 20.96 8.49
C GLY A 701 13.05 19.85 7.59
N THR A 702 13.14 18.60 8.06
CA THR A 702 12.64 17.42 7.32
C THR A 702 11.13 17.48 7.09
N TRP A 703 10.36 17.95 8.08
CA TRP A 703 8.91 18.10 7.94
C TRP A 703 8.56 19.14 6.89
N VAL A 704 9.21 20.30 6.93
CA VAL A 704 8.93 21.41 6.01
C VAL A 704 9.25 21.04 4.57
N VAL A 705 10.41 20.44 4.30
CA VAL A 705 10.77 20.06 2.93
C VAL A 705 9.81 18.98 2.37
N ARG A 706 9.36 18.03 3.21
CA ARG A 706 8.40 17.00 2.81
C ARG A 706 7.00 17.56 2.58
N LEU A 707 6.51 18.44 3.45
CA LEU A 707 5.22 19.11 3.25
C LEU A 707 5.23 19.98 2.01
N LEU A 708 6.33 20.71 1.75
CA LEU A 708 6.49 21.50 0.52
C LEU A 708 6.51 20.64 -0.74
N ALA A 709 6.94 19.37 -0.66
CA ALA A 709 6.92 18.47 -1.82
C ALA A 709 5.51 18.07 -2.24
N GLN A 710 4.54 18.09 -1.30
CA GLN A 710 3.14 17.76 -1.54
C GLN A 710 2.35 18.89 -2.22
N VAL A 711 2.95 20.09 -2.32
CA VAL A 711 2.34 21.25 -2.97
C VAL A 711 3.18 21.72 -4.15
N LYS A 712 2.53 22.38 -5.11
CA LYS A 712 3.22 22.96 -6.27
C LYS A 712 3.98 24.22 -5.88
N ASP A 713 3.29 25.12 -5.20
CA ASP A 713 3.80 26.37 -4.64
C ASP A 713 2.86 26.86 -3.53
N ILE A 714 3.35 27.73 -2.65
CA ILE A 714 2.59 28.25 -1.50
C ILE A 714 3.03 29.68 -1.16
N PRO A 715 2.13 30.58 -0.69
CA PRO A 715 2.56 31.85 -0.12
C PRO A 715 3.57 31.66 1.02
N SER A 716 4.62 32.49 1.05
CA SER A 716 5.72 32.34 2.02
C SER A 716 5.25 32.40 3.48
N ASN A 717 4.20 33.15 3.76
CA ASN A 717 3.59 33.28 5.09
C ASN A 717 2.66 32.10 5.46
N ALA A 718 2.27 31.25 4.51
CA ALA A 718 1.36 30.12 4.72
C ALA A 718 2.08 28.79 4.99
N VAL A 719 3.42 28.76 5.00
CA VAL A 719 4.19 27.55 5.36
C VAL A 719 3.86 27.08 6.79
N VAL A 720 3.55 28.01 7.70
CA VAL A 720 3.11 27.67 9.05
C VAL A 720 1.80 26.88 9.06
N ASP A 721 0.91 27.12 8.10
CA ASP A 721 -0.37 26.42 8.01
C ASP A 721 -0.16 24.95 7.60
N LEU A 722 0.80 24.67 6.71
CA LEU A 722 1.18 23.30 6.37
C LEU A 722 1.62 22.52 7.63
N VAL A 723 2.47 23.13 8.45
CA VAL A 723 2.94 22.51 9.69
C VAL A 723 1.80 22.41 10.70
N ALA A 724 0.95 23.44 10.83
CA ALA A 724 -0.17 23.45 11.77
C ALA A 724 -1.25 22.41 11.44
N ASN A 725 -1.36 22.00 10.17
CA ASN A 725 -2.29 20.97 9.71
C ASN A 725 -1.80 19.54 9.97
N THR A 726 -0.52 19.35 10.29
CA THR A 726 -0.02 18.06 10.79
C THR A 726 -0.62 17.72 12.16
N TYR A 727 -0.61 16.46 12.57
CA TYR A 727 -1.11 16.05 13.88
C TYR A 727 -0.30 16.71 15.01
N GLY A 728 1.03 16.76 14.85
CA GLY A 728 1.93 17.45 15.78
C GLY A 728 1.66 18.94 15.88
N GLY A 729 1.47 19.62 14.74
CA GLY A 729 1.12 21.03 14.69
C GLY A 729 -0.27 21.34 15.25
N PHE A 730 -1.25 20.45 15.03
CA PHE A 730 -2.58 20.51 15.61
C PHE A 730 -2.54 20.43 17.14
N LEU A 731 -1.81 19.43 17.68
CA LEU A 731 -1.62 19.29 19.13
C LEU A 731 -0.87 20.47 19.73
N ALA A 732 0.18 20.96 19.06
CA ALA A 732 0.93 22.12 19.53
C ALA A 732 0.06 23.39 19.56
N SER A 733 -0.77 23.60 18.54
CA SER A 733 -1.73 24.72 18.46
C SER A 733 -2.83 24.63 19.53
N LEU A 734 -3.31 23.41 19.84
CA LEU A 734 -4.26 23.20 20.92
C LEU A 734 -3.66 23.48 22.31
N ARG A 735 -2.38 23.14 22.49
CA ARG A 735 -1.66 23.33 23.75
C ARG A 735 -1.29 24.79 23.99
N ASP A 736 -0.93 25.52 22.94
CA ASP A 736 -0.51 26.93 23.01
C ASP A 736 -1.03 27.74 21.81
N PRO A 737 -2.00 28.65 22.01
CA PRO A 737 -2.51 29.52 20.95
C PRO A 737 -1.45 30.44 20.31
N ALA A 738 -0.37 30.77 21.03
CA ALA A 738 0.73 31.61 20.52
C ALA A 738 1.74 30.81 19.68
N TRP A 739 1.62 29.48 19.63
CA TRP A 739 2.56 28.59 18.96
C TRP A 739 2.75 28.92 17.48
N ARG A 740 1.67 29.25 16.75
CA ARG A 740 1.77 29.62 15.33
C ARG A 740 2.70 30.82 15.10
N GLY A 741 2.67 31.81 15.98
CA GLY A 741 3.55 32.99 15.89
C GLY A 741 5.02 32.65 16.14
N SER A 742 5.31 31.84 17.16
CA SER A 742 6.68 31.42 17.46
C SER A 742 7.25 30.48 16.39
N MET A 743 6.44 29.56 15.87
CA MET A 743 6.81 28.68 14.77
C MET A 743 7.09 29.45 13.49
N SER A 744 6.27 30.46 13.15
CA SER A 744 6.49 31.31 11.96
C SER A 744 7.89 31.96 11.97
N THR A 745 8.33 32.47 13.12
CA THR A 745 9.69 33.04 13.28
C THR A 745 10.78 32.00 13.03
N ARG A 746 10.59 30.78 13.52
CA ARG A 746 11.55 29.67 13.31
C ARG A 746 11.60 29.23 11.85
N LEU A 747 10.44 29.14 11.20
CA LEU A 747 10.32 28.77 9.79
C LEU A 747 10.99 29.79 8.88
N LEU A 748 10.90 31.09 9.19
CA LEU A 748 11.61 32.13 8.43
C LEU A 748 13.13 31.88 8.38
N ASN A 749 13.75 31.61 9.54
CA ASN A 749 15.18 31.30 9.61
C ASN A 749 15.55 30.00 8.87
N LEU A 750 14.68 29.00 8.92
CA LEU A 750 14.88 27.75 8.17
C LEU A 750 14.80 28.01 6.66
N MET A 751 13.79 28.73 6.19
CA MET A 751 13.59 29.06 4.79
C MET A 751 14.78 29.86 4.22
N THR A 752 15.31 30.83 4.96
CA THR A 752 16.52 31.56 4.53
C THR A 752 17.71 30.63 4.29
N ARG A 753 17.91 29.61 5.15
CA ARG A 753 18.94 28.59 4.94
C ARG A 753 18.63 27.70 3.75
N MET A 754 17.40 27.22 3.62
CA MET A 754 16.97 26.38 2.49
C MET A 754 17.13 27.10 1.15
N GLN A 755 16.92 28.42 1.11
CA GLN A 755 17.14 29.23 -0.09
C GLN A 755 18.64 29.36 -0.42
N HIS A 756 19.48 29.61 0.60
CA HIS A 756 20.93 29.62 0.43
C HIS A 756 21.48 28.28 -0.09
N ASP A 757 20.93 27.17 0.42
CA ASP A 757 21.32 25.81 0.03
C ASP A 757 20.72 25.37 -1.31
N GLY A 758 19.92 26.23 -1.96
CA GLY A 758 19.34 25.98 -3.28
C GLY A 758 18.20 24.97 -3.28
N LEU A 759 17.50 24.80 -2.15
CA LEU A 759 16.37 23.88 -2.01
C LEU A 759 15.02 24.52 -2.32
N ILE A 760 14.89 25.83 -2.10
CA ILE A 760 13.67 26.59 -2.40
C ILE A 760 13.98 27.84 -3.21
N ASP A 761 13.02 28.21 -4.06
CA ASP A 761 12.97 29.48 -4.78
C ASP A 761 11.74 30.27 -4.32
N GLU A 762 11.87 31.59 -4.22
CA GLU A 762 10.75 32.51 -4.01
C GLU A 762 10.56 33.40 -5.24
N ARG A 763 9.32 33.47 -5.77
CA ARG A 763 8.92 34.39 -6.85
C ARG A 763 7.53 34.93 -6.55
N ASP A 764 7.35 36.25 -6.67
CA ASP A 764 6.08 36.94 -6.45
C ASP A 764 5.43 36.61 -5.08
N GLY A 765 6.25 36.44 -4.04
CA GLY A 765 5.80 36.09 -2.68
C GLY A 765 5.31 34.64 -2.52
N ARG A 766 5.58 33.78 -3.50
CA ARG A 766 5.27 32.34 -3.46
C ARG A 766 6.55 31.52 -3.47
N LEU A 767 6.61 30.55 -2.58
CA LEU A 767 7.67 29.57 -2.45
C LEU A 767 7.37 28.33 -3.27
N ARG A 768 8.41 27.75 -3.85
CA ARG A 768 8.39 26.43 -4.46
C ARG A 768 9.72 25.72 -4.20
N LEU A 769 9.70 24.40 -4.23
CA LEU A 769 10.93 23.62 -4.21
C LEU A 769 11.66 23.73 -5.55
N THR A 770 13.00 23.84 -5.50
CA THR A 770 13.87 23.62 -6.67
C THR A 770 13.88 22.12 -7.02
N PRO A 771 14.45 21.69 -8.16
CA PRO A 771 14.62 20.27 -8.44
C PRO A 771 15.36 19.52 -7.31
N LEU A 772 16.40 20.12 -6.73
CA LEU A 772 17.13 19.54 -5.61
C LEU A 772 16.25 19.47 -4.36
N GLY A 773 15.55 20.55 -4.01
CA GLY A 773 14.64 20.56 -2.88
C GLY A 773 13.51 19.54 -3.02
N ARG A 774 13.01 19.34 -4.24
CA ARG A 774 12.00 18.32 -4.56
C ARG A 774 12.56 16.92 -4.39
N ALA A 775 13.76 16.63 -4.90
CA ALA A 775 14.43 15.35 -4.67
C ALA A 775 14.65 15.06 -3.18
N CYS A 776 15.03 16.07 -2.38
CA CYS A 776 15.15 15.94 -0.92
C CYS A 776 13.79 15.74 -0.23
N GLY A 777 12.74 16.42 -0.68
CA GLY A 777 11.39 16.36 -0.08
C GLY A 777 10.62 15.08 -0.42
N GLU A 778 10.89 14.47 -1.57
CA GLU A 778 10.31 13.18 -1.98
C GLU A 778 11.10 11.98 -1.44
N SER A 779 12.27 12.24 -0.84
CA SER A 779 13.18 11.22 -0.30
C SER A 779 12.75 10.70 1.08
N PRO A 780 12.99 9.42 1.39
CA PRO A 780 12.88 8.90 2.74
C PRO A 780 14.00 9.40 3.67
N LEU A 781 15.05 10.04 3.14
CA LEU A 781 16.13 10.65 3.93
C LEU A 781 15.63 11.83 4.75
N SER A 782 16.28 12.07 5.89
CA SER A 782 16.16 13.37 6.55
C SER A 782 16.77 14.48 5.70
N LEU A 783 16.40 15.73 6.00
CA LEU A 783 17.00 16.88 5.31
C LEU A 783 18.52 16.92 5.52
N GLU A 784 18.98 16.63 6.74
CA GLU A 784 20.41 16.56 7.07
C GLU A 784 21.14 15.52 6.23
N SER A 785 20.62 14.30 6.16
CA SER A 785 21.24 13.24 5.36
C SER A 785 21.21 13.52 3.87
N SER A 786 20.14 14.16 3.37
CA SER A 786 20.07 14.60 1.98
C SER A 786 21.18 15.61 1.67
N MET A 787 21.41 16.56 2.57
CA MET A 787 22.50 17.53 2.42
C MET A 787 23.87 16.88 2.56
N GLN A 788 24.03 15.89 3.44
CA GLN A 788 25.27 15.12 3.53
C GLN A 788 25.54 14.31 2.25
N ALA A 789 24.52 13.73 1.61
CA ALA A 789 24.66 13.09 0.31
C ALA A 789 25.17 14.08 -0.75
N VAL A 790 24.60 15.30 -0.80
CA VAL A 790 25.06 16.39 -1.68
C VAL A 790 26.54 16.74 -1.41
N GLU A 791 26.93 16.83 -0.14
CA GLU A 791 28.32 17.10 0.25
C GLU A 791 29.29 15.99 -0.18
N LEU A 792 28.91 14.72 0.00
CA LEU A 792 29.72 13.55 -0.40
C LEU A 792 29.91 13.50 -1.92
N LEU A 793 28.84 13.72 -2.68
CA LEU A 793 28.88 13.75 -4.15
C LEU A 793 29.77 14.87 -4.68
N ARG A 794 29.73 16.06 -4.07
CA ARG A 794 30.56 17.22 -4.45
C ARG A 794 32.04 17.05 -4.10
N GLN A 795 32.39 16.14 -3.19
CA GLN A 795 33.78 15.89 -2.79
C GLN A 795 34.57 15.01 -3.77
N LEU A 796 33.88 14.32 -4.68
CA LEU A 796 34.48 13.41 -5.65
C LEU A 796 34.44 14.03 -7.06
N PRO A 797 35.44 13.73 -7.92
CA PRO A 797 35.37 14.11 -9.34
C PRO A 797 34.12 13.50 -10.01
N PRO A 798 33.27 14.28 -10.72
CA PRO A 798 32.01 13.78 -11.27
C PRO A 798 32.13 12.54 -12.16
N ASP A 799 33.23 12.43 -12.92
CA ASP A 799 33.50 11.31 -13.83
C ASP A 799 33.90 10.01 -13.10
N SER A 800 34.26 10.10 -11.81
CA SER A 800 34.64 8.94 -10.99
C SER A 800 33.46 8.31 -10.23
N ILE A 801 32.28 8.91 -10.32
CA ILE A 801 31.09 8.48 -9.56
C ILE A 801 30.23 7.58 -10.44
N GLY A 802 30.41 6.27 -10.37
CA GLY A 802 29.49 5.29 -10.96
C GLY A 802 28.42 4.83 -9.98
N LEU A 803 27.50 3.97 -10.44
CA LEU A 803 26.44 3.39 -9.60
C LEU A 803 26.98 2.66 -8.36
N GLU A 804 28.07 1.90 -8.50
CA GLU A 804 28.71 1.21 -7.38
C GLU A 804 29.36 2.20 -6.39
N THR A 805 29.92 3.32 -6.89
CA THR A 805 30.43 4.39 -6.02
C THR A 805 29.30 5.00 -5.20
N VAL A 806 28.15 5.31 -5.82
CA VAL A 806 26.97 5.84 -5.10
C VAL A 806 26.49 4.84 -4.05
N LEU A 807 26.40 3.56 -4.41
CA LEU A 807 26.03 2.47 -3.51
C LEU A 807 26.92 2.42 -2.26
N VAL A 808 28.24 2.59 -2.42
CA VAL A 808 29.17 2.60 -1.29
C VAL A 808 29.03 3.88 -0.46
N LEU A 809 28.88 5.05 -1.09
CA LEU A 809 28.75 6.32 -0.38
C LEU A 809 27.51 6.41 0.49
N LEU A 810 26.43 5.70 0.13
CA LEU A 810 25.23 5.57 0.96
C LEU A 810 25.55 5.08 2.37
N GLU A 811 26.56 4.21 2.53
CA GLU A 811 26.94 3.66 3.83
C GLU A 811 27.49 4.71 4.79
N ALA A 812 27.82 5.92 4.31
CA ALA A 812 28.24 7.04 5.13
C ALA A 812 27.10 7.96 5.60
N LEU A 813 25.85 7.68 5.21
CA LEU A 813 24.69 8.49 5.62
C LEU A 813 24.29 8.22 7.08
N PRO A 814 23.76 9.21 7.81
CA PRO A 814 23.34 9.07 9.21
C PRO A 814 22.39 7.89 9.46
N GLU A 815 21.40 7.66 8.59
CA GLU A 815 20.45 6.55 8.70
C GLU A 815 21.15 5.18 8.70
N ARG A 816 22.30 5.08 8.03
CA ARG A 816 23.12 3.86 7.96
C ARG A 816 24.07 3.72 9.15
N ASP A 817 24.40 4.82 9.82
CA ASP A 817 25.21 4.79 11.03
C ASP A 817 24.44 4.38 12.27
N GLU A 818 23.11 4.50 12.26
CA GLU A 818 22.24 3.95 13.30
C GLU A 818 22.22 2.41 13.28
N ASP A 819 22.49 1.80 12.13
CA ASP A 819 22.54 0.35 11.98
C ASP A 819 23.66 -0.28 12.81
N TYR A 820 23.29 -1.24 13.64
CA TYR A 820 24.28 -2.05 14.36
C TYR A 820 25.13 -2.85 13.37
N THR A 821 26.44 -2.60 13.39
CA THR A 821 27.41 -3.36 12.59
C THR A 821 28.26 -4.22 13.53
N PRO A 822 28.13 -5.56 13.48
CA PRO A 822 28.95 -6.47 14.30
C PRO A 822 30.44 -6.23 14.06
N GLN A 823 31.18 -5.87 15.12
CA GLN A 823 32.62 -5.59 15.06
C GLN A 823 33.27 -5.68 16.44
N THR A 824 34.60 -5.61 16.49
CA THR A 824 35.32 -5.56 17.77
C THR A 824 35.12 -4.21 18.47
N ARG A 825 35.32 -4.16 19.79
CA ARG A 825 35.22 -2.90 20.56
C ARG A 825 36.20 -1.81 20.09
N ARG A 826 37.30 -2.19 19.45
CA ARG A 826 38.31 -1.27 18.89
C ARG A 826 38.12 -1.02 17.39
N GLY A 827 37.03 -1.54 16.81
CA GLY A 827 36.79 -1.52 15.37
C GLY A 827 37.70 -2.48 14.58
N GLU A 828 37.69 -2.37 13.26
CA GLU A 828 38.38 -3.28 12.34
C GLU A 828 39.17 -2.48 11.28
N PRO A 829 40.36 -1.94 11.60
CA PRO A 829 41.11 -1.03 10.71
C PRO A 829 41.47 -1.63 9.35
N GLN A 830 41.61 -2.96 9.27
CA GLN A 830 41.86 -3.67 8.02
C GLN A 830 40.76 -3.43 6.96
N ARG A 831 39.52 -3.10 7.37
CA ARG A 831 38.40 -2.85 6.45
C ARG A 831 38.61 -1.59 5.61
N GLN A 832 39.25 -0.56 6.17
CA GLN A 832 39.61 0.64 5.41
C GLN A 832 40.58 0.31 4.27
N GLN A 833 41.56 -0.56 4.53
CA GLN A 833 42.54 -0.95 3.50
C GLN A 833 41.85 -1.72 2.36
N GLN A 834 40.94 -2.62 2.69
CA GLN A 834 40.13 -3.37 1.72
C GLN A 834 39.26 -2.44 0.86
N VAL A 835 38.57 -1.47 1.47
CA VAL A 835 37.80 -0.45 0.73
C VAL A 835 38.71 0.36 -0.19
N SER A 836 39.87 0.78 0.29
CA SER A 836 40.82 1.58 -0.50
C SER A 836 41.35 0.80 -1.70
N GLN A 837 41.54 -0.52 -1.56
CA GLN A 837 41.97 -1.41 -2.64
C GLN A 837 40.85 -1.66 -3.66
N ARG A 838 39.61 -1.84 -3.21
CA ARG A 838 38.47 -2.18 -4.07
C ARG A 838 37.84 -0.98 -4.77
N PHE A 839 37.65 0.13 -4.04
CA PHE A 839 36.91 1.31 -4.51
C PHE A 839 37.81 2.56 -4.65
N GLY A 840 39.08 2.46 -4.32
CA GLY A 840 40.04 3.56 -4.39
C GLY A 840 40.09 4.44 -3.12
N GLN A 841 41.17 5.21 -2.99
CA GLN A 841 41.45 6.04 -1.82
C GLN A 841 40.43 7.17 -1.61
N HIS A 842 39.89 7.73 -2.71
CA HIS A 842 38.91 8.81 -2.64
C HIS A 842 37.60 8.36 -1.96
N VAL A 843 37.11 7.17 -2.30
CA VAL A 843 35.92 6.58 -1.67
C VAL A 843 36.18 6.25 -0.21
N ALA A 844 37.34 5.65 0.11
CA ALA A 844 37.72 5.39 1.49
C ALA A 844 37.76 6.66 2.36
N ARG A 845 38.20 7.80 1.79
CA ARG A 845 38.18 9.10 2.46
C ARG A 845 36.76 9.66 2.60
N ALA A 846 35.92 9.49 1.58
CA ALA A 846 34.52 9.92 1.63
C ALA A 846 33.74 9.17 2.72
N LEU A 847 33.97 7.87 2.90
CA LEU A 847 33.36 7.10 4.00
C LEU A 847 33.75 7.60 5.40
N TRP A 848 34.91 8.25 5.54
CA TRP A 848 35.35 8.85 6.80
C TRP A 848 34.70 10.20 7.08
N HIS A 849 34.14 10.86 6.06
CA HIS A 849 33.52 12.17 6.18
C HIS A 849 32.39 12.16 7.23
N ARG A 850 32.46 13.06 8.22
CA ARG A 850 31.53 13.16 9.35
C ARG A 850 31.35 11.86 10.17
N ALA A 851 32.30 10.92 10.13
CA ALA A 851 32.27 9.77 11.03
C ALA A 851 32.57 10.22 12.46
N GLU A 852 31.72 9.86 13.42
CA GLU A 852 31.87 10.26 14.84
C GLU A 852 33.10 9.65 15.52
N SER A 853 33.56 8.49 15.02
CA SER A 853 34.72 7.77 15.54
C SER A 853 35.30 6.82 14.49
N ASP A 854 36.54 6.36 14.72
CA ASP A 854 37.17 5.32 13.91
C ASP A 854 36.34 4.02 13.87
N VAL A 855 35.67 3.67 14.98
CA VAL A 855 34.82 2.47 15.05
C VAL A 855 33.59 2.59 14.14
N LYS A 856 32.96 3.76 14.08
CA LYS A 856 31.87 4.03 13.13
C LYS A 856 32.38 3.98 11.69
N TYR A 857 33.52 4.62 11.42
CA TYR A 857 34.15 4.59 10.10
C TYR A 857 34.47 3.16 9.61
N TYR A 858 35.07 2.32 10.45
CA TYR A 858 35.35 0.93 10.08
C TYR A 858 34.05 0.13 9.89
N GLY A 859 33.00 0.45 10.64
CA GLY A 859 31.64 -0.07 10.42
C GLY A 859 31.11 0.26 9.02
N ARG A 860 31.19 1.53 8.59
CA ARG A 860 30.83 1.97 7.23
C ARG A 860 31.61 1.19 6.16
N CYS A 861 32.93 1.06 6.34
CA CYS A 861 33.79 0.30 5.43
C CYS A 861 33.38 -1.18 5.34
N LYS A 862 33.07 -1.79 6.49
CA LYS A 862 32.63 -3.18 6.57
C LYS A 862 31.31 -3.42 5.84
N ARG A 863 30.31 -2.54 6.05
CA ARG A 863 29.02 -2.62 5.35
C ARG A 863 29.18 -2.49 3.84
N ALA A 864 29.96 -1.50 3.38
CA ALA A 864 30.22 -1.28 1.96
C ALA A 864 30.78 -2.54 1.26
N LEU A 865 31.74 -3.21 1.92
CA LEU A 865 32.32 -4.45 1.41
C LEU A 865 31.32 -5.61 1.37
N ILE A 866 30.51 -5.77 2.43
CA ILE A 866 29.46 -6.80 2.50
C ILE A 866 28.40 -6.60 1.42
N VAL A 867 27.91 -5.37 1.22
CA VAL A 867 26.89 -5.07 0.20
C VAL A 867 27.45 -5.31 -1.20
N SER A 868 28.72 -4.95 -1.46
CA SER A 868 29.36 -5.23 -2.74
C SER A 868 29.54 -6.74 -2.98
N ASP A 869 29.96 -7.52 -1.98
CA ASP A 869 30.02 -8.99 -2.11
C ASP A 869 28.65 -9.65 -2.30
N TRP A 870 27.63 -9.11 -1.65
CA TRP A 870 26.25 -9.57 -1.76
C TRP A 870 25.73 -9.46 -3.20
N ILE A 871 25.91 -8.31 -3.85
CA ILE A 871 25.46 -8.08 -5.23
C ILE A 871 26.28 -8.83 -6.28
N GLU A 872 27.48 -9.30 -5.92
CA GLU A 872 28.35 -10.15 -6.74
C GLU A 872 28.05 -11.65 -6.59
N GLY A 873 27.06 -12.04 -5.77
CA GLY A 873 26.67 -13.44 -5.62
C GLY A 873 27.61 -14.27 -4.75
N VAL A 874 28.39 -13.65 -3.86
CA VAL A 874 29.20 -14.37 -2.87
C VAL A 874 28.27 -15.15 -1.93
N THR A 875 28.62 -16.38 -1.56
CA THR A 875 27.73 -17.23 -0.74
C THR A 875 27.50 -16.61 0.65
N ILE A 876 26.34 -16.89 1.25
CA ILE A 876 26.02 -16.39 2.59
C ILE A 876 27.09 -16.87 3.59
N THR A 877 27.49 -18.14 3.49
CA THR A 877 28.51 -18.74 4.36
C THR A 877 29.86 -18.03 4.23
N ASP A 878 30.28 -17.67 3.01
CA ASP A 878 31.55 -16.98 2.78
C ASP A 878 31.52 -15.56 3.34
N ILE A 879 30.39 -14.84 3.20
CA ILE A 879 30.23 -13.50 3.79
C ILE A 879 30.20 -13.59 5.32
N GLU A 880 29.41 -14.50 5.91
CA GLU A 880 29.35 -14.71 7.36
C GLU A 880 30.75 -15.02 7.92
N THR A 881 31.51 -15.90 7.26
CA THR A 881 32.85 -16.30 7.71
C THR A 881 33.90 -15.21 7.48
N GLY A 882 33.94 -14.61 6.29
CA GLY A 882 34.96 -13.62 5.90
C GLY A 882 34.84 -12.27 6.61
N TYR A 883 33.62 -11.92 7.04
CA TYR A 883 33.38 -10.68 7.77
C TYR A 883 33.21 -10.86 9.29
N THR A 884 33.22 -12.10 9.79
CA THR A 884 33.24 -12.36 11.25
C THR A 884 34.67 -12.35 11.80
N THR A 885 35.04 -11.28 12.48
CA THR A 885 36.34 -11.18 13.17
C THR A 885 36.29 -11.75 14.59
N ASN A 886 35.10 -11.77 15.21
CA ASN A 886 34.89 -12.19 16.59
C ASN A 886 33.68 -13.13 16.67
N PRO A 887 33.84 -14.39 17.12
CA PRO A 887 32.75 -15.35 17.25
C PRO A 887 31.61 -14.89 18.19
N PHE A 888 31.89 -13.96 19.12
CA PHE A 888 30.88 -13.41 20.02
C PHE A 888 30.02 -12.30 19.38
N SER A 889 30.43 -11.77 18.24
CA SER A 889 29.70 -10.77 17.47
C SER A 889 29.82 -11.11 15.97
N PRO A 890 29.24 -12.25 15.55
CA PRO A 890 29.34 -12.71 14.18
C PRO A 890 28.45 -11.88 13.26
N ILE A 891 28.86 -11.73 12.01
CA ILE A 891 27.98 -11.31 10.92
C ILE A 891 27.03 -12.47 10.62
N ARG A 892 25.75 -12.15 10.47
CA ARG A 892 24.70 -13.13 10.16
C ARG A 892 23.98 -12.75 8.90
N HIS A 893 23.27 -13.71 8.29
CA HIS A 893 22.40 -13.47 7.15
C HIS A 893 21.44 -12.28 7.35
N GLY A 894 20.87 -12.11 8.54
CA GLY A 894 20.01 -10.97 8.85
C GLY A 894 20.70 -9.61 8.82
N ASP A 895 22.01 -9.56 9.14
CA ASP A 895 22.82 -8.34 9.02
C ASP A 895 23.12 -8.04 7.55
N ILE A 896 23.52 -9.07 6.78
CA ILE A 896 23.79 -8.95 5.33
C ILE A 896 22.56 -8.41 4.61
N ARG A 897 21.39 -9.01 4.87
CA ARG A 897 20.10 -8.56 4.33
C ARG A 897 19.72 -7.17 4.81
N GLY A 898 19.85 -6.89 6.10
CA GLY A 898 19.59 -5.56 6.65
C GLY A 898 20.45 -4.47 5.99
N PHE A 899 21.71 -4.77 5.70
CA PHE A 899 22.56 -3.86 4.96
C PHE A 899 22.06 -3.68 3.53
N ALA A 900 21.90 -4.76 2.76
CA ALA A 900 21.44 -4.67 1.36
C ALA A 900 20.08 -3.97 1.22
N ASP A 901 19.10 -4.31 2.08
CA ASP A 901 17.76 -3.74 2.06
C ASP A 901 17.76 -2.25 2.42
N GLY A 902 18.55 -1.85 3.43
CA GLY A 902 18.66 -0.44 3.80
C GLY A 902 19.40 0.38 2.74
N THR A 903 20.41 -0.17 2.06
CA THR A 903 21.06 0.47 0.91
C THR A 903 20.07 0.63 -0.24
N ARG A 904 19.35 -0.44 -0.59
CA ARG A 904 18.32 -0.44 -1.64
C ARG A 904 17.22 0.58 -1.36
N PHE A 905 16.78 0.68 -0.11
CA PHE A 905 15.73 1.62 0.31
C PHE A 905 16.10 3.08 0.06
N LEU A 906 17.38 3.44 0.20
CA LEU A 906 17.86 4.82 0.00
C LEU A 906 18.38 5.10 -1.41
N LEU A 907 18.68 4.06 -2.19
CA LEU A 907 19.41 4.17 -3.46
C LEU A 907 18.70 5.05 -4.48
N ASP A 908 17.41 4.83 -4.76
CA ASP A 908 16.67 5.62 -5.76
C ASP A 908 16.69 7.12 -5.43
N SER A 909 16.52 7.47 -4.16
CA SER A 909 16.49 8.86 -3.73
C SER A 909 17.85 9.53 -3.82
N VAL A 910 18.94 8.81 -3.51
CA VAL A 910 20.29 9.36 -3.66
C VAL A 910 20.72 9.43 -5.12
N LEU A 911 20.28 8.50 -5.97
CA LEU A 911 20.50 8.61 -7.41
C LEU A 911 19.79 9.82 -8.01
N ARG A 912 18.57 10.15 -7.57
CA ARG A 912 17.89 11.40 -7.97
C ARG A 912 18.68 12.65 -7.55
N ILE A 913 19.20 12.67 -6.32
CA ILE A 913 20.06 13.76 -5.83
C ILE A 913 21.34 13.82 -6.67
N ALA A 914 21.99 12.68 -6.91
CA ALA A 914 23.20 12.58 -7.72
C ALA A 914 22.96 13.08 -9.14
N ALA A 915 21.83 12.75 -9.76
CA ALA A 915 21.51 13.19 -11.11
C ALA A 915 21.47 14.72 -11.23
N ILE A 916 20.95 15.39 -10.20
CA ILE A 916 20.86 16.85 -10.14
C ILE A 916 22.23 17.46 -9.82
N VAL A 917 22.97 16.90 -8.86
CA VAL A 917 24.28 17.43 -8.42
C VAL A 917 25.35 17.24 -9.49
N LEU A 918 25.35 16.11 -10.19
CA LEU A 918 26.33 15.75 -11.22
C LEU A 918 25.91 16.22 -12.62
N GLY A 919 24.65 16.62 -12.82
CA GLY A 919 24.13 17.06 -14.11
C GLY A 919 23.99 15.96 -15.15
N ARG A 920 23.94 14.68 -14.72
CA ARG A 920 23.75 13.50 -15.59
C ARG A 920 22.90 12.47 -14.88
N ALA A 921 21.94 11.86 -15.58
CA ALA A 921 21.16 10.75 -15.06
C ALA A 921 21.84 9.41 -15.42
N ASP A 922 21.77 8.45 -14.50
CA ASP A 922 22.18 7.07 -14.78
C ASP A 922 21.12 6.34 -15.62
N ASP A 923 21.53 5.29 -16.32
CA ASP A 923 20.63 4.47 -17.15
C ASP A 923 19.57 3.77 -16.26
N PRO A 924 18.26 3.99 -16.50
CA PRO A 924 17.20 3.34 -15.76
C PRO A 924 17.30 1.81 -15.71
N ASP A 925 17.79 1.17 -16.78
CA ASP A 925 17.92 -0.29 -16.85
C ASP A 925 19.08 -0.79 -15.98
N GLU A 926 20.18 -0.04 -15.90
CA GLU A 926 21.30 -0.33 -14.99
C GLU A 926 20.88 -0.15 -13.52
N VAL A 927 20.10 0.90 -13.22
CA VAL A 927 19.56 1.14 -11.87
C VAL A 927 18.60 0.02 -11.47
N SER A 928 17.68 -0.35 -12.36
CA SER A 928 16.75 -1.48 -12.16
C SER A 928 17.51 -2.78 -11.90
N THR A 929 18.57 -3.02 -12.69
CA THR A 929 19.46 -4.17 -12.51
C THR A 929 20.13 -4.15 -11.14
N LEU A 930 20.69 -3.01 -10.71
CA LEU A 930 21.33 -2.90 -9.41
C LEU A 930 20.36 -3.11 -8.24
N LEU A 931 19.14 -2.57 -8.33
CA LEU A 931 18.08 -2.79 -7.33
C LEU A 931 17.70 -4.26 -7.22
N LYS A 932 17.60 -4.98 -8.35
CA LYS A 932 17.38 -6.43 -8.38
C LYS A 932 18.56 -7.20 -7.77
N ARG A 933 19.81 -6.78 -8.03
CA ARG A 933 21.01 -7.41 -7.45
C ARG A 933 21.03 -7.24 -5.93
N LEU A 934 20.66 -6.07 -5.42
CA LEU A 934 20.53 -5.81 -3.98
C LEU A 934 19.43 -6.68 -3.35
N ASP A 935 18.29 -6.86 -4.03
CA ASP A 935 17.19 -7.68 -3.54
C ASP A 935 17.48 -9.18 -3.55
N LEU A 936 18.09 -9.69 -4.62
CA LEU A 936 18.26 -11.13 -4.79
C LEU A 936 19.62 -11.61 -4.27
N GLY A 937 20.62 -10.73 -4.26
CA GLY A 937 22.00 -11.07 -3.96
C GLY A 937 22.61 -11.99 -4.99
N ILE A 938 22.20 -11.88 -6.26
CA ILE A 938 22.75 -12.65 -7.37
C ILE A 938 23.30 -11.69 -8.43
N PRO A 939 24.29 -12.11 -9.23
CA PRO A 939 24.81 -11.31 -10.33
C PRO A 939 23.72 -11.05 -11.38
N GLY A 940 23.80 -9.92 -12.08
CA GLY A 940 22.83 -9.59 -13.14
C GLY A 940 22.77 -10.65 -14.25
N ALA A 941 23.90 -11.29 -14.54
CA ALA A 941 23.99 -12.38 -15.52
C ALA A 941 23.16 -13.63 -15.16
N ALA A 942 22.75 -13.79 -13.89
CA ALA A 942 21.96 -14.93 -13.42
C ALA A 942 20.45 -14.63 -13.35
N PHE A 943 20.00 -13.43 -13.74
CA PHE A 943 18.60 -13.01 -13.56
C PHE A 943 17.61 -13.86 -14.34
N SER A 944 17.93 -14.29 -15.55
CA SER A 944 17.00 -15.12 -16.33
C SER A 944 16.69 -16.48 -15.68
N LEU A 945 17.49 -16.91 -14.70
CA LEU A 945 17.21 -18.12 -13.91
C LEU A 945 16.05 -17.93 -12.91
N THR A 946 15.65 -16.70 -12.61
CA THR A 946 14.48 -16.43 -11.75
C THR A 946 13.15 -16.58 -12.48
N GLU A 947 13.20 -16.69 -13.82
CA GLU A 947 12.05 -16.82 -14.72
C GLU A 947 11.78 -18.27 -15.13
N LEU A 948 12.45 -19.23 -14.46
CA LEU A 948 12.21 -20.65 -14.64
C LEU A 948 10.83 -21.05 -14.07
N PRO A 949 10.20 -22.14 -14.59
CA PRO A 949 8.84 -22.53 -14.21
C PRO A 949 8.70 -22.94 -12.73
N ILE A 950 9.82 -23.28 -12.08
CA ILE A 950 9.86 -23.46 -10.64
C ILE A 950 10.65 -22.33 -9.99
N VAL A 951 10.17 -21.87 -8.83
CA VAL A 951 10.87 -20.86 -8.03
C VAL A 951 12.09 -21.50 -7.37
N LEU A 952 13.27 -21.10 -7.82
CA LEU A 952 14.55 -21.51 -7.25
C LEU A 952 14.98 -20.57 -6.11
N ALA A 953 15.55 -21.16 -5.06
CA ALA A 953 16.20 -20.43 -3.99
C ALA A 953 17.54 -19.85 -4.47
N ARG A 954 18.04 -18.81 -3.77
CA ARG A 954 19.31 -18.13 -4.11
C ARG A 954 20.47 -19.10 -4.32
N GLY A 955 20.62 -20.08 -3.42
CA GLY A 955 21.71 -21.06 -3.51
C GLY A 955 21.62 -21.94 -4.75
N GLU A 956 20.41 -22.33 -5.16
CA GLU A 956 20.16 -23.14 -6.36
C GLU A 956 20.51 -22.34 -7.63
N ILE A 957 20.13 -21.06 -7.66
CA ILE A 957 20.48 -20.14 -8.76
C ILE A 957 22.00 -19.96 -8.87
N LEU A 958 22.68 -19.71 -7.74
CA LEU A 958 24.12 -19.53 -7.74
C LEU A 958 24.87 -20.81 -8.12
N GLU A 959 24.34 -21.98 -7.75
CA GLU A 959 24.93 -23.26 -8.16
C GLU A 959 24.83 -23.46 -9.67
N LEU A 960 23.67 -23.24 -10.27
CA LEU A 960 23.49 -23.31 -11.73
C LEU A 960 24.44 -22.34 -12.44
N TRP A 961 24.45 -21.08 -12.01
CA TRP A 961 25.27 -20.03 -12.63
C TRP A 961 26.76 -20.34 -12.57
N LYS A 962 27.27 -20.80 -11.42
CA LYS A 962 28.69 -21.19 -11.25
C LYS A 962 29.09 -22.38 -12.12
N ASN A 963 28.15 -23.25 -12.48
CA ASN A 963 28.35 -24.41 -13.33
C ASN A 963 28.04 -24.14 -14.81
N GLY A 964 27.91 -22.87 -15.22
CA GLY A 964 27.78 -22.47 -16.62
C GLY A 964 26.35 -22.37 -17.15
N TYR A 965 25.35 -22.61 -16.30
CA TYR A 965 23.93 -22.45 -16.61
C TYR A 965 23.45 -21.07 -16.14
N GLY A 966 23.91 -20.01 -16.81
CA GLY A 966 23.58 -18.62 -16.47
C GLY A 966 22.27 -18.12 -17.08
N SER A 967 21.73 -18.82 -18.08
CA SER A 967 20.47 -18.45 -18.73
C SER A 967 19.40 -19.54 -18.74
N ARG A 968 18.13 -19.11 -18.86
CA ARG A 968 16.98 -20.02 -19.08
C ARG A 968 17.24 -20.98 -20.24
N GLU A 969 17.70 -20.44 -21.38
CA GLU A 969 18.04 -21.24 -22.57
C GLU A 969 19.11 -22.31 -22.25
N GLN A 970 20.15 -21.96 -21.48
CA GLN A 970 21.18 -22.93 -21.11
C GLN A 970 20.63 -24.04 -20.20
N VAL A 971 19.71 -23.72 -19.29
CA VAL A 971 19.04 -24.70 -18.42
C VAL A 971 18.09 -25.60 -19.20
N GLU A 972 17.36 -25.07 -20.19
CA GLU A 972 16.47 -25.85 -21.07
C GLU A 972 17.22 -26.91 -21.87
N HIS A 973 18.49 -26.66 -22.21
CA HIS A 973 19.35 -27.62 -22.90
C HIS A 973 20.09 -28.59 -21.97
N ALA A 974 19.95 -28.45 -20.65
CA ALA A 974 20.56 -29.33 -19.68
C ALA A 974 19.84 -30.69 -19.62
N THR A 975 20.60 -31.75 -19.42
CA THR A 975 20.04 -33.08 -19.21
C THR A 975 19.47 -33.22 -17.79
N GLU A 976 18.51 -34.14 -17.61
CA GLU A 976 17.98 -34.48 -16.28
C GLU A 976 19.11 -34.85 -15.31
N ALA A 977 20.08 -35.64 -15.77
CA ALA A 977 21.23 -36.05 -14.96
C ALA A 977 22.10 -34.86 -14.49
N GLU A 978 22.32 -33.86 -15.35
CA GLU A 978 23.06 -32.65 -14.99
C GLU A 978 22.30 -31.84 -13.94
N LEU A 979 21.01 -31.57 -14.17
CA LEU A 979 20.19 -30.81 -13.23
C LEU A 979 20.03 -31.51 -11.88
N VAL A 980 19.89 -32.83 -11.86
CA VAL A 980 19.85 -33.63 -10.62
C VAL A 980 21.19 -33.61 -9.90
N SER A 981 22.30 -33.68 -10.63
CA SER A 981 23.62 -33.60 -10.00
C SER A 981 23.87 -32.28 -9.28
N LEU A 982 23.31 -31.18 -9.82
CA LEU A 982 23.46 -29.84 -9.26
C LEU A 982 22.42 -29.56 -8.16
N LEU A 983 21.15 -29.89 -8.39
CA LEU A 983 20.03 -29.45 -7.54
C LEU A 983 19.34 -30.60 -6.76
N ASN A 984 19.86 -31.83 -6.86
CA ASN A 984 19.26 -33.03 -6.26
C ASN A 984 17.80 -33.23 -6.70
N ALA A 985 16.88 -33.50 -5.76
CA ALA A 985 15.46 -33.72 -6.04
C ALA A 985 14.80 -32.52 -6.74
N ARG A 986 15.29 -31.30 -6.51
CA ARG A 986 14.79 -30.09 -7.18
C ARG A 986 15.19 -30.05 -8.65
N GLY A 987 16.29 -30.69 -9.03
CA GLY A 987 16.69 -30.89 -10.42
C GLY A 987 15.68 -31.71 -11.22
N ASN A 988 15.16 -32.79 -10.63
CA ASN A 988 14.08 -33.58 -11.23
C ASN A 988 12.81 -32.74 -11.45
N MET A 989 12.41 -31.95 -10.45
CA MET A 989 11.23 -31.09 -10.55
C MET A 989 11.41 -30.02 -11.63
N LEU A 990 12.59 -29.39 -11.70
CA LEU A 990 12.90 -28.38 -12.70
C LEU A 990 12.84 -28.99 -14.11
N TYR A 991 13.49 -30.14 -14.32
CA TYR A 991 13.50 -30.83 -15.60
C TYR A 991 12.07 -31.17 -16.05
N ALA A 992 11.27 -31.76 -15.16
CA ALA A 992 9.87 -32.11 -15.46
C ALA A 992 9.02 -30.87 -15.82
N ALA A 993 9.13 -29.80 -15.04
CA ALA A 993 8.36 -28.57 -15.28
C ALA A 993 8.73 -27.90 -16.61
N LEU A 994 10.02 -27.86 -16.96
CA LEU A 994 10.48 -27.34 -18.25
C LEU A 994 9.92 -28.16 -19.43
N HIS A 995 9.87 -29.48 -19.30
CA HIS A 995 9.36 -30.36 -20.37
C HIS A 995 7.83 -30.30 -20.49
N GLU A 996 7.11 -30.07 -19.39
CA GLU A 996 5.67 -29.84 -19.41
C GLU A 996 5.33 -28.49 -20.07
N GLU A 997 6.07 -27.42 -19.75
CA GLU A 997 5.89 -26.10 -20.36
C GLU A 997 6.21 -26.11 -21.87
N LEU A 998 7.28 -26.79 -22.28
CA LEU A 998 7.63 -26.98 -23.70
C LEU A 998 6.58 -27.80 -24.46
N ALA A 999 5.92 -28.77 -23.80
CA ALA A 999 4.83 -29.53 -24.40
C ALA A 999 3.55 -28.70 -24.60
N ILE A 1000 3.31 -27.70 -23.75
CA ILE A 1000 2.15 -26.80 -23.83
C ILE A 1000 2.37 -25.67 -24.85
N THR A 1001 3.61 -25.17 -24.98
CA THR A 1001 3.96 -24.06 -25.89
C THR A 1001 4.30 -24.52 -27.32
N GLY A 1002 4.56 -25.82 -27.51
CA GLY A 1002 4.89 -26.43 -28.81
C GLY A 1002 3.69 -26.95 -29.63
N SER A 1003 2.44 -26.62 -29.29
CA SER A 1003 1.22 -27.04 -30.01
C SER A 1003 0.55 -25.93 -30.79
#